data_AF-A0A938DZ09-F1
#
_entry.id   AF-A0A938DZ09-F1
#
_cell.length_a   1.000
_cell.length_b   1.000
_cell.length_c   1.000
_cell.angle_alpha   90.00
_cell.angle_beta   90.00
_cell.angle_gamma   90.00
#
_symmetry.space_group_name_H-M   'P 1'
#
loop_
_entity.id
_entity.type
_entity.pdbx_description
1 polymer ?
#
loop_
_entity_poly.entity_id
_entity_poly.type
_entity_poly.pdbx_seq_one_letter_code
_entity_poly.pdbx_strand_id
1 'polypeptide(L)'
;MSVRRGLGFGRVGCAGALGLLVGLIPAMPVQAATKTAVTIQGGPTSVSDRTPVTLSADIYVPDITPAPAVILAHGFGGSKESVVDQATDLVNAGFVVAAYTARGFGDSTGTISMNSPEFEIADATRVIDYLASLASVEIEGPNDPVVGVAGGSYGGALSLMLAGYDERVDAVAADITWNDLESSLFGQSMIGAKDPGVYKQLWTSVFFSSGLDSPPGQADLCGRFSPEWCAAYTEVATTGAPTQASRALMRRSSPISITDRITVPTLLGGGQADSLFPLQQVNANAQQIRAANPDTPVKVVWHAQGHDGGADESERLTALTRSWFQAYLADGPAVPADFEASLVASSALDDRESDTVEVLTSPRYPGLAGDTQRAIALAGPPQRILAPAGGVPAAVSSLPGIGSLGGLLSLLDTRVAPNQSAQFISEPLAAPLQIIGASRVSLEVASDVARTATLFVGLRIQTGAGALLLPNGLVAPVNVSVGPTPQRVDVELPAIVADVAAGDRLVITVNTTDQAFRMPGDPAVYTVALADPALVVPEVEMTGSASGLPLWAWPLIALGVLLLVVLTLRLLRPRVTGARTRPDLAESPLVIEGLVKQFGKGVRAVAGVDFTVPRGVVLGLLGPNGAGKTTTMRMAMGLIQPTEGSVFVFGERVTPGAPVLSRIGAFVEGPGFLPHLSGRENLDLYWRASGRSGEPYLEQVLEIAGLGPSIDRKVRTYSQGMKQRLGIAQAMLGMPDILLLDEPTNGLDPPQIREMRQVLHDYATDGRTVILSSHLLGEVEQTCTHVVVMHRGTVAATGTVAELLAGRRGQQLEDVFMDLVGSDHLVNAGPLPEGDR
;
A
#
# COMPACT_ATOMS: atom_id res chain seq x y z
N MET A 1 5.69 -48.02 -53.64
CA MET A 1 4.96 -48.23 -54.91
C MET A 1 3.47 -48.01 -54.63
N SER A 2 2.84 -47.02 -55.28
CA SER A 2 1.38 -46.73 -55.40
C SER A 2 0.54 -46.56 -54.11
N VAL A 3 0.19 -45.35 -53.64
CA VAL A 3 -0.83 -44.39 -54.12
C VAL A 3 -2.24 -44.99 -54.33
N ARG A 4 -3.23 -44.57 -53.52
CA ARG A 4 -4.47 -43.93 -54.03
C ARG A 4 -5.25 -43.21 -52.92
N ARG A 5 -5.61 -41.97 -53.24
CA ARG A 5 -6.49 -41.02 -52.53
C ARG A 5 -7.96 -41.46 -52.60
N GLY A 6 -8.74 -41.09 -51.58
CA GLY A 6 -10.19 -40.95 -51.64
C GLY A 6 -10.64 -39.86 -50.67
N LEU A 7 -11.11 -38.73 -51.20
CA LEU A 7 -11.79 -37.66 -50.46
C LEU A 7 -13.21 -38.13 -50.08
N GLY A 8 -13.69 -37.72 -48.90
CA GLY A 8 -15.09 -37.84 -48.51
C GLY A 8 -15.40 -37.02 -47.26
N PHE A 9 -16.21 -35.97 -47.44
CA PHE A 9 -16.70 -35.03 -46.44
C PHE A 9 -17.33 -35.71 -45.21
N GLY A 10 -17.00 -35.21 -44.00
CA GLY A 10 -17.64 -35.61 -42.75
C GLY A 10 -17.56 -34.52 -41.68
N ARG A 11 -18.58 -33.66 -41.66
CA ARG A 11 -19.11 -32.88 -40.51
C ARG A 11 -18.15 -32.59 -39.34
N VAL A 12 -17.59 -31.37 -39.31
CA VAL A 12 -17.09 -30.76 -38.07
C VAL A 12 -18.32 -30.31 -37.26
N GLY A 13 -18.71 -31.14 -36.30
CA GLY A 13 -19.61 -30.75 -35.23
C GLY A 13 -18.87 -29.93 -34.19
N CYS A 14 -19.41 -28.77 -33.84
CA CYS A 14 -19.03 -27.99 -32.67
C CYS A 14 -19.06 -28.86 -31.40
N ALA A 15 -17.90 -29.18 -30.85
CA ALA A 15 -17.77 -29.49 -29.43
C ALA A 15 -17.30 -28.21 -28.74
N GLY A 16 -18.28 -27.49 -28.19
CA GLY A 16 -18.04 -26.30 -27.39
C GLY A 16 -17.31 -26.66 -26.09
N ALA A 17 -16.45 -25.72 -25.69
CA ALA A 17 -16.07 -25.40 -24.31
C ALA A 17 -16.30 -26.52 -23.27
N LEU A 18 -15.27 -27.33 -23.06
CA LEU A 18 -15.09 -27.98 -21.76
C LEU A 18 -14.80 -26.86 -20.76
N GLY A 19 -15.85 -26.40 -20.08
CA GLY A 19 -15.72 -25.53 -18.92
C GLY A 19 -14.90 -26.25 -17.86
N LEU A 20 -13.94 -25.52 -17.28
CA LEU A 20 -13.39 -25.82 -15.97
C LEU A 20 -14.56 -25.89 -14.98
N LEU A 21 -15.12 -27.08 -14.79
CA LEU A 21 -15.71 -27.50 -13.53
C LEU A 21 -14.59 -28.16 -12.74
N VAL A 22 -13.67 -27.35 -12.21
CA VAL A 22 -13.01 -27.73 -10.97
C VAL A 22 -14.12 -27.65 -9.93
N GLY A 23 -14.61 -28.82 -9.52
CA GLY A 23 -15.57 -28.91 -8.44
C GLY A 23 -15.05 -28.11 -7.27
N LEU A 24 -15.87 -27.16 -6.81
CA LEU A 24 -15.90 -26.74 -5.42
C LEU A 24 -16.16 -28.01 -4.60
N ILE A 25 -15.09 -28.76 -4.32
CA ILE A 25 -15.01 -29.45 -3.04
C ILE A 25 -15.07 -28.29 -2.05
N PRO A 26 -16.12 -28.18 -1.22
CA PRO A 26 -16.06 -27.20 -0.15
C PRO A 26 -14.78 -27.52 0.60
N ALA A 27 -13.86 -26.56 0.67
CA ALA A 27 -12.73 -26.66 1.58
C ALA A 27 -13.37 -27.05 2.92
N MET A 28 -13.08 -28.27 3.38
CA MET A 28 -13.47 -28.64 4.72
C MET A 28 -12.91 -27.53 5.62
N PRO A 29 -13.70 -27.00 6.56
CA PRO A 29 -13.15 -26.03 7.50
C PRO A 29 -11.94 -26.72 8.13
N VAL A 30 -10.74 -26.21 7.84
CA VAL A 30 -9.53 -26.62 8.56
C VAL A 30 -9.88 -26.35 10.02
N GLN A 31 -10.01 -27.42 10.78
CA GLN A 31 -10.34 -27.32 12.19
C GLN A 31 -9.14 -26.64 12.83
N ALA A 32 -9.37 -25.53 13.52
CA ALA A 32 -8.28 -24.67 13.98
C ALA A 32 -7.27 -25.48 14.82
N ALA A 33 -5.98 -25.35 14.49
CA ALA A 33 -4.89 -25.93 15.26
C ALA A 33 -5.10 -25.67 16.76
N THR A 34 -4.88 -26.69 17.59
CA THR A 34 -5.11 -26.55 19.03
C THR A 34 -3.93 -25.85 19.67
N LYS A 35 -4.16 -24.64 20.19
CA LYS A 35 -3.20 -23.86 20.98
C LYS A 35 -3.39 -24.18 22.47
N THR A 36 -2.32 -24.57 23.16
CA THR A 36 -2.30 -24.80 24.61
C THR A 36 -1.22 -23.95 25.27
N ALA A 37 -1.61 -23.09 26.21
CA ALA A 37 -0.65 -22.35 27.04
C ALA A 37 -0.08 -23.26 28.12
N VAL A 38 1.24 -23.25 28.28
CA VAL A 38 1.97 -24.11 29.23
C VAL A 38 3.06 -23.32 29.96
N THR A 39 3.51 -23.86 31.08
CA THR A 39 4.67 -23.36 31.82
C THR A 39 5.74 -24.43 31.83
N ILE A 40 6.91 -24.12 31.28
CA ILE A 40 8.05 -25.03 31.20
C ILE A 40 9.08 -24.63 32.28
N GLN A 41 9.66 -25.60 32.96
CA GLN A 41 10.76 -25.36 33.90
C GLN A 41 12.07 -25.22 33.11
N GLY A 42 12.67 -24.04 33.14
CA GLY A 42 13.91 -23.73 32.44
C GLY A 42 15.18 -24.21 33.15
N GLY A 43 16.30 -23.64 32.77
CA GLY A 43 17.58 -23.75 33.45
C GLY A 43 17.62 -23.01 34.80
N PRO A 44 18.76 -23.05 35.51
CA PRO A 44 18.89 -22.43 36.82
C PRO A 44 18.72 -20.91 36.76
N THR A 45 18.30 -20.32 37.88
CA THR A 45 18.10 -18.86 38.04
C THR A 45 19.43 -18.12 37.97
N SER A 46 20.47 -18.65 38.60
CA SER A 46 21.84 -18.14 38.51
C SER A 46 22.88 -19.22 38.85
N VAL A 47 24.17 -18.88 38.79
CA VAL A 47 25.25 -19.79 39.20
C VAL A 47 25.12 -20.18 40.69
N SER A 48 24.65 -19.26 41.54
CA SER A 48 24.51 -19.45 42.98
C SER A 48 23.11 -19.93 43.41
N ASP A 49 22.08 -19.65 42.62
CA ASP A 49 20.71 -20.14 42.82
C ASP A 49 20.32 -21.11 41.69
N ARG A 50 20.36 -22.39 42.01
CA ARG A 50 20.08 -23.49 41.07
C ARG A 50 18.58 -23.74 40.87
N THR A 51 17.69 -22.95 41.49
CA THR A 51 16.24 -23.06 41.29
C THR A 51 15.90 -22.78 39.83
N PRO A 52 15.12 -23.63 39.15
CA PRO A 52 14.72 -23.39 37.77
C PRO A 52 13.90 -22.10 37.60
N VAL A 53 14.10 -21.41 36.48
CA VAL A 53 13.16 -20.37 36.05
C VAL A 53 11.89 -21.00 35.46
N THR A 54 10.82 -20.22 35.37
CA THR A 54 9.59 -20.62 34.68
C THR A 54 9.48 -19.87 33.36
N LEU A 55 9.21 -20.62 32.29
CA LEU A 55 9.06 -20.11 30.93
C LEU A 55 7.59 -20.21 30.51
N SER A 56 7.02 -19.08 30.09
CA SER A 56 5.69 -19.05 29.47
C SER A 56 5.80 -19.48 28.01
N ALA A 57 5.07 -20.53 27.63
CA ALA A 57 5.08 -21.04 26.27
C ALA A 57 3.67 -21.37 25.77
N ASP A 58 3.51 -21.37 24.45
CA ASP A 58 2.33 -21.85 23.75
C ASP A 58 2.73 -22.99 22.82
N ILE A 59 2.00 -24.10 22.93
CA ILE A 59 2.18 -25.28 22.09
C ILE A 59 1.03 -25.31 21.08
N TYR A 60 1.38 -25.30 19.80
CA TYR A 60 0.45 -25.44 18.69
C TYR A 60 0.58 -26.85 18.13
N VAL A 61 -0.54 -27.58 18.08
CA VAL A 61 -0.57 -28.97 17.63
C VAL A 61 -1.37 -29.08 16.33
N PRO A 62 -0.80 -29.69 15.27
CA PRO A 62 -1.50 -29.91 14.01
C PRO A 62 -2.50 -31.07 14.11
N ASP A 63 -3.35 -31.21 13.09
CA ASP A 63 -4.37 -32.28 13.05
C ASP A 63 -3.78 -33.69 12.96
N ILE A 64 -2.61 -33.82 12.32
CA ILE A 64 -1.92 -35.10 12.13
C ILE A 64 -0.73 -35.15 13.08
N THR A 65 -0.72 -36.16 13.96
CA THR A 65 0.34 -36.41 14.93
C THR A 65 0.66 -37.92 15.01
N PRO A 66 1.87 -38.33 15.45
CA PRO A 66 3.01 -37.50 15.80
C PRO A 66 3.55 -36.73 14.59
N ALA A 67 4.17 -35.57 14.85
CA ALA A 67 4.75 -34.73 13.81
C ALA A 67 6.06 -34.07 14.29
N PRO A 68 6.96 -33.68 13.36
CA PRO A 68 8.16 -32.93 13.69
C PRO A 68 7.84 -31.62 14.39
N ALA A 69 8.74 -31.17 15.26
CA ALA A 69 8.56 -29.95 16.03
C ALA A 69 9.40 -28.78 15.51
N VAL A 70 8.93 -27.56 15.75
CA VAL A 70 9.71 -26.33 15.55
C VAL A 70 9.63 -25.46 16.80
N ILE A 71 10.78 -25.04 17.31
CA ILE A 71 10.88 -24.03 18.37
C ILE A 71 10.99 -22.65 17.72
N LEU A 72 10.12 -21.73 18.10
CA LEU A 72 10.17 -20.34 17.68
C LEU A 72 10.71 -19.45 18.81
N ALA A 73 11.87 -18.86 18.56
CA ALA A 73 12.53 -17.91 19.45
C ALA A 73 12.23 -16.48 19.00
N HIS A 74 11.67 -15.67 19.91
CA HIS A 74 11.32 -14.28 19.63
C HIS A 74 12.55 -13.38 19.49
N GLY A 75 12.41 -12.26 18.77
CA GLY A 75 13.41 -11.19 18.74
C GLY A 75 13.54 -10.45 20.07
N PHE A 76 14.57 -9.62 20.23
CA PHE A 76 14.84 -8.93 21.50
C PHE A 76 13.68 -7.96 21.85
N GLY A 77 13.24 -7.97 23.11
CA GLY A 77 12.07 -7.19 23.55
C GLY A 77 10.72 -7.78 23.16
N GLY A 78 10.70 -8.85 22.35
CA GLY A 78 9.50 -9.59 22.01
C GLY A 78 9.08 -10.63 23.05
N SER A 79 8.11 -11.45 22.68
CA SER A 79 7.63 -12.60 23.47
C SER A 79 7.07 -13.68 22.54
N LYS A 80 6.51 -14.76 23.09
CA LYS A 80 5.76 -15.76 22.29
C LYS A 80 4.65 -15.15 21.42
N GLU A 81 4.11 -13.99 21.80
CA GLU A 81 3.09 -13.28 21.01
C GLU A 81 3.67 -12.66 19.72
N SER A 82 4.97 -12.39 19.68
CA SER A 82 5.65 -11.80 18.51
C SER A 82 5.84 -12.79 17.36
N VAL A 83 5.62 -14.09 17.59
CA VAL A 83 5.87 -15.16 16.61
C VAL A 83 4.59 -15.95 16.28
N VAL A 84 3.40 -15.42 16.61
CA VAL A 84 2.12 -16.10 16.41
C VAL A 84 1.84 -16.39 14.93
N ASP A 85 2.15 -15.47 14.03
CA ASP A 85 1.91 -15.66 12.60
C ASP A 85 2.81 -16.77 12.04
N GLN A 86 4.08 -16.80 12.44
CA GLN A 86 5.02 -17.88 12.11
C GLN A 86 4.57 -19.22 12.71
N ALA A 87 4.08 -19.22 13.95
CA ALA A 87 3.58 -20.43 14.61
C ALA A 87 2.34 -20.99 13.90
N THR A 88 1.43 -20.10 13.51
CA THR A 88 0.21 -20.43 12.77
C THR A 88 0.55 -20.99 11.40
N ASP A 89 1.53 -20.40 10.71
CA ASP A 89 1.98 -20.87 9.41
C ASP A 89 2.59 -22.28 9.48
N LEU A 90 3.48 -22.52 10.44
CA LEU A 90 4.15 -23.81 10.62
C LEU A 90 3.19 -24.90 11.11
N VAL A 91 2.26 -24.60 12.03
CA VAL A 91 1.28 -25.62 12.46
C VAL A 91 0.32 -26.00 11.33
N ASN A 92 -0.06 -25.04 10.48
CA ASN A 92 -0.83 -25.31 9.26
C ASN A 92 -0.02 -26.12 8.23
N ALA A 93 1.31 -26.04 8.29
CA ALA A 93 2.23 -26.82 7.47
C ALA A 93 2.51 -28.23 8.05
N GLY A 94 1.91 -28.58 9.19
CA GLY A 94 1.98 -29.90 9.79
C GLY A 94 3.01 -30.05 10.92
N PHE A 95 3.58 -28.97 11.45
CA PHE A 95 4.55 -29.02 12.55
C PHE A 95 3.89 -28.84 13.92
N VAL A 96 4.40 -29.53 14.95
CA VAL A 96 4.16 -29.10 16.34
C VAL A 96 5.02 -27.86 16.59
N VAL A 97 4.43 -26.76 17.06
CA VAL A 97 5.20 -25.52 17.29
C VAL A 97 5.24 -25.17 18.77
N ALA A 98 6.44 -24.95 19.29
CA ALA A 98 6.66 -24.36 20.62
C ALA A 98 7.11 -22.90 20.47
N ALA A 99 6.21 -21.96 20.70
CA ALA A 99 6.54 -20.55 20.84
C ALA A 99 6.69 -20.23 22.33
N TYR A 100 7.88 -19.85 22.78
CA TYR A 100 8.14 -19.55 24.19
C TYR A 100 8.69 -18.15 24.39
N THR A 101 8.39 -17.56 25.54
CA THR A 101 8.97 -16.29 25.99
C THR A 101 10.22 -16.59 26.80
N ALA A 102 11.37 -16.06 26.40
CA ALA A 102 12.64 -16.26 27.09
C ALA A 102 12.62 -15.67 28.51
N ARG A 103 13.51 -16.16 29.39
CA ARG A 103 13.64 -15.65 30.77
C ARG A 103 13.80 -14.13 30.80
N GLY A 104 13.19 -13.48 31.79
CA GLY A 104 13.25 -12.02 31.93
C GLY A 104 12.43 -11.24 30.89
N PHE A 105 11.61 -11.90 30.06
CA PHE A 105 10.63 -11.26 29.19
C PHE A 105 9.21 -11.70 29.55
N GLY A 106 8.24 -10.82 29.30
CA GLY A 106 6.82 -11.10 29.55
C GLY A 106 6.55 -11.71 30.92
N ASP A 107 5.85 -12.85 30.94
CA ASP A 107 5.51 -13.58 32.16
C ASP A 107 6.59 -14.60 32.60
N SER A 108 7.67 -14.75 31.84
CA SER A 108 8.76 -15.67 32.19
C SER A 108 9.65 -15.08 33.29
N THR A 109 9.99 -15.89 34.29
CA THR A 109 10.82 -15.43 35.42
C THR A 109 12.31 -15.42 35.07
N GLY A 110 13.15 -14.87 35.95
CA GLY A 110 14.61 -14.80 35.76
C GLY A 110 15.08 -13.46 35.20
N THR A 111 16.30 -13.42 34.68
CA THR A 111 16.93 -12.20 34.14
C THR A 111 17.51 -12.44 32.75
N ILE A 112 17.48 -11.40 31.92
CA ILE A 112 17.99 -11.39 30.55
C ILE A 112 19.52 -11.55 30.59
N SER A 113 20.02 -12.57 29.93
CA SER A 113 21.46 -12.91 29.90
C SER A 113 22.03 -13.03 28.48
N MET A 114 21.28 -12.58 27.46
CA MET A 114 21.71 -12.40 26.08
C MET A 114 22.33 -13.66 25.48
N ASN A 115 21.52 -14.70 25.31
CA ASN A 115 21.86 -16.01 24.78
C ASN A 115 22.99 -16.71 25.54
N SER A 116 23.18 -16.40 26.82
CA SER A 116 24.15 -17.09 27.67
C SER A 116 23.97 -18.61 27.59
N PRO A 117 25.03 -19.37 27.29
CA PRO A 117 24.99 -20.84 27.24
C PRO A 117 24.47 -21.46 28.55
N GLU A 118 24.83 -20.87 29.70
CA GLU A 118 24.48 -21.37 31.02
C GLU A 118 23.01 -21.11 31.41
N PHE A 119 22.35 -20.19 30.71
CA PHE A 119 21.01 -19.70 31.07
C PHE A 119 20.02 -19.87 29.93
N GLU A 120 20.04 -19.01 28.92
CA GLU A 120 19.01 -19.00 27.88
C GLU A 120 19.11 -20.18 26.89
N ILE A 121 20.33 -20.67 26.60
CA ILE A 121 20.48 -21.90 25.81
C ILE A 121 20.05 -23.12 26.64
N ALA A 122 20.38 -23.13 27.94
CA ALA A 122 19.90 -24.16 28.87
C ALA A 122 18.37 -24.14 29.03
N ASP A 123 17.73 -22.97 28.94
CA ASP A 123 16.27 -22.84 28.87
C ASP A 123 15.71 -23.46 27.60
N ALA A 124 16.29 -23.15 26.44
CA ALA A 124 15.84 -23.67 25.16
C ALA A 124 16.03 -25.21 25.08
N THR A 125 17.11 -25.73 25.68
CA THR A 125 17.31 -27.18 25.90
C THR A 125 16.14 -27.80 26.68
N ARG A 126 15.59 -27.09 27.68
CA ARG A 126 14.42 -27.57 28.45
C ARG A 126 13.12 -27.52 27.66
N VAL A 127 13.03 -26.65 26.66
CA VAL A 127 11.92 -26.68 25.70
C VAL A 127 12.01 -27.93 24.83
N ILE A 128 13.21 -28.34 24.39
CA ILE A 128 13.42 -29.63 23.69
C ILE A 128 13.03 -30.79 24.61
N ASP A 129 13.48 -30.79 25.88
CA ASP A 129 13.11 -31.84 26.85
C ASP A 129 11.58 -31.95 27.02
N TYR A 130 10.88 -30.81 27.04
CA TYR A 130 9.43 -30.77 27.13
C TYR A 130 8.77 -31.32 25.86
N LEU A 131 9.22 -30.90 24.67
CA LEU A 131 8.72 -31.41 23.39
C LEU A 131 8.91 -32.93 23.28
N ALA A 132 10.05 -33.47 23.68
CA ALA A 132 10.34 -34.90 23.69
C ALA A 132 9.37 -35.72 24.58
N SER A 133 8.69 -35.07 25.53
CA SER A 133 7.70 -35.71 26.41
C SER A 133 6.29 -35.76 25.83
N LEU A 134 6.02 -35.04 24.74
CA LEU A 134 4.70 -34.93 24.15
C LEU A 134 4.44 -36.08 23.17
N ALA A 135 3.34 -36.80 23.34
CA ALA A 135 2.92 -37.84 22.40
C ALA A 135 2.57 -37.32 20.99
N SER A 136 2.38 -36.00 20.85
CA SER A 136 2.13 -35.34 19.57
C SER A 136 3.39 -35.07 18.76
N VAL A 137 4.58 -35.19 19.37
CA VAL A 137 5.87 -34.91 18.73
C VAL A 137 6.48 -36.21 18.22
N GLU A 138 7.06 -36.14 17.03
CA GLU A 138 7.82 -37.25 16.44
C GLU A 138 9.18 -37.43 17.14
N ILE A 139 9.54 -38.68 17.38
CA ILE A 139 10.71 -39.07 18.18
C ILE A 139 11.52 -40.10 17.39
N GLU A 140 12.81 -39.84 17.15
CA GLU A 140 13.73 -40.78 16.47
C GLU A 140 14.42 -41.74 17.45
N GLY A 141 14.60 -41.30 18.69
CA GLY A 141 15.28 -42.06 19.74
C GLY A 141 14.82 -41.66 21.16
N PRO A 142 15.28 -42.36 22.21
CA PRO A 142 14.88 -42.02 23.57
C PRO A 142 15.22 -40.56 23.92
N ASN A 143 14.20 -39.74 24.17
CA ASN A 143 14.30 -38.29 24.42
C ASN A 143 14.91 -37.46 23.28
N ASP A 144 14.74 -37.94 22.05
CA ASP A 144 15.32 -37.35 20.83
C ASP A 144 14.20 -36.98 19.84
N PRO A 145 13.59 -35.79 20.02
CA PRO A 145 12.52 -35.34 19.14
C PRO A 145 13.09 -34.83 17.82
N VAL A 146 12.37 -35.05 16.71
CA VAL A 146 12.69 -34.37 15.45
C VAL A 146 12.35 -32.90 15.62
N VAL A 147 13.35 -32.00 15.70
CA VAL A 147 13.14 -30.60 16.06
C VAL A 147 14.01 -29.61 15.28
N GLY A 148 13.35 -28.64 14.68
CA GLY A 148 13.98 -27.43 14.13
C GLY A 148 13.89 -26.23 15.08
N VAL A 149 14.77 -25.25 14.89
CA VAL A 149 14.73 -23.99 15.66
C VAL A 149 14.81 -22.80 14.71
N ALA A 150 13.90 -21.83 14.89
CA ALA A 150 13.91 -20.60 14.12
C ALA A 150 13.74 -19.34 14.97
N GLY A 151 14.31 -18.25 14.48
CA GLY A 151 14.14 -16.92 15.05
C GLY A 151 14.87 -15.83 14.27
N GLY A 152 14.42 -14.60 14.46
CA GLY A 152 15.09 -13.40 13.95
C GLY A 152 15.85 -12.67 15.06
N SER A 153 16.88 -11.90 14.72
CA SER A 153 17.59 -11.03 15.67
C SER A 153 18.14 -11.85 16.83
N TYR A 154 17.80 -11.52 18.07
CA TYR A 154 18.13 -12.30 19.27
C TYR A 154 17.65 -13.76 19.23
N GLY A 155 16.50 -14.05 18.63
CA GLY A 155 16.04 -15.43 18.43
C GLY A 155 16.88 -16.20 17.40
N GLY A 156 17.43 -15.49 16.41
CA GLY A 156 18.31 -16.10 15.40
C GLY A 156 19.65 -16.54 15.98
N ALA A 157 20.25 -15.72 16.84
CA ALA A 157 21.47 -16.07 17.55
C ALA A 157 21.23 -17.23 18.52
N LEU A 158 20.10 -17.22 19.24
CA LEU A 158 19.68 -18.35 20.07
C LEU A 158 19.56 -19.64 19.25
N SER A 159 18.96 -19.57 18.06
CA SER A 159 18.78 -20.74 17.17
C SER A 159 20.12 -21.34 16.74
N LEU A 160 21.08 -20.49 16.33
CA LEU A 160 22.43 -20.93 15.96
C LEU A 160 23.19 -21.49 17.16
N MET A 161 23.11 -20.82 18.32
CA MET A 161 23.80 -21.26 19.51
C MET A 161 23.24 -22.59 20.03
N LEU A 162 21.91 -22.74 20.07
CA LEU A 162 21.26 -23.98 20.51
C LEU A 162 21.70 -25.16 19.64
N ALA A 163 21.75 -25.02 18.32
CA ALA A 163 22.23 -26.08 17.43
C ALA A 163 23.71 -26.45 17.62
N GLY A 164 24.53 -25.54 18.15
CA GLY A 164 25.93 -25.85 18.51
C GLY A 164 26.11 -26.45 19.91
N TYR A 165 25.07 -26.38 20.77
CA TYR A 165 25.12 -26.83 22.17
C TYR A 165 24.27 -28.08 22.44
N ASP A 166 23.22 -28.34 21.66
CA ASP A 166 22.33 -29.48 21.77
C ASP A 166 22.28 -30.24 20.44
N GLU A 167 22.80 -31.47 20.44
CA GLU A 167 22.92 -32.32 19.24
C GLU A 167 21.57 -32.82 18.72
N ARG A 168 20.48 -32.64 19.48
CA ARG A 168 19.12 -33.03 19.09
C ARG A 168 18.44 -32.06 18.14
N VAL A 169 19.07 -30.93 17.80
CA VAL A 169 18.52 -29.98 16.83
C VAL A 169 18.84 -30.45 15.42
N ASP A 170 17.83 -30.65 14.58
CA ASP A 170 17.98 -31.23 13.24
C ASP A 170 18.11 -30.19 12.13
N ALA A 171 17.58 -28.97 12.32
CA ALA A 171 17.65 -27.89 11.34
C ALA A 171 17.51 -26.51 11.98
N VAL A 172 18.13 -25.50 11.37
CA VAL A 172 18.08 -24.10 11.84
C VAL A 172 17.62 -23.16 10.74
N ALA A 173 16.78 -22.18 11.10
CA ALA A 173 16.54 -20.99 10.30
C ALA A 173 16.74 -19.72 11.14
N ALA A 174 17.84 -19.02 10.89
CA ALA A 174 18.22 -17.82 11.63
C ALA A 174 18.21 -16.60 10.71
N ASP A 175 17.52 -15.55 11.12
CA ASP A 175 17.36 -14.34 10.31
C ASP A 175 17.88 -13.09 11.02
N ILE A 176 18.36 -12.10 10.26
CA ILE A 176 18.78 -10.76 10.73
C ILE A 176 19.53 -10.79 12.08
N THR A 177 20.54 -11.65 12.21
CA THR A 177 21.21 -11.90 13.50
C THR A 177 22.72 -11.65 13.46
N TRP A 178 23.36 -11.66 14.63
CA TRP A 178 24.79 -11.45 14.75
C TRP A 178 25.59 -12.76 14.62
N ASN A 179 26.86 -12.61 14.24
CA ASN A 179 27.90 -13.60 14.50
C ASN A 179 28.66 -13.27 15.79
N ASP A 180 28.95 -11.98 16.01
CA ASP A 180 29.65 -11.47 17.20
C ASP A 180 29.05 -10.15 17.69
N LEU A 181 28.49 -10.16 18.91
CA LEU A 181 27.92 -8.97 19.56
C LEU A 181 28.96 -7.86 19.75
N GLU A 182 30.24 -8.18 19.96
CA GLU A 182 31.28 -7.14 20.10
C GLU A 182 31.36 -6.32 18.82
N SER A 183 31.55 -6.97 17.68
CA SER A 183 31.64 -6.29 16.38
C SER A 183 30.30 -5.64 15.95
N SER A 184 29.18 -6.18 16.42
CA SER A 184 27.84 -5.65 16.13
C SER A 184 27.58 -4.34 16.89
N LEU A 185 27.98 -4.25 18.17
CA LEU A 185 27.78 -3.06 19.02
C LEU A 185 28.93 -2.05 18.90
N PHE A 186 30.11 -2.49 18.46
CA PHE A 186 31.30 -1.66 18.23
C PHE A 186 31.78 -1.81 16.79
N GLY A 187 31.15 -1.06 15.89
CA GLY A 187 31.40 -1.18 14.45
C GLY A 187 32.82 -0.78 14.07
N GLN A 188 33.55 -1.69 13.44
CA GLN A 188 34.90 -1.48 12.92
C GLN A 188 35.00 -2.04 11.50
N SER A 189 35.25 -1.17 10.54
CA SER A 189 35.37 -1.52 9.12
C SER A 189 36.81 -1.46 8.60
N MET A 190 37.78 -1.11 9.46
CA MET A 190 39.20 -1.20 9.11
C MET A 190 39.63 -2.67 9.03
N ILE A 191 40.07 -3.09 7.85
CA ILE A 191 40.53 -4.46 7.60
C ILE A 191 41.76 -4.75 8.47
N GLY A 192 41.71 -5.87 9.22
CA GLY A 192 42.79 -6.32 10.10
C GLY A 192 42.84 -5.64 11.48
N ALA A 193 41.91 -4.74 11.79
CA ALA A 193 41.79 -4.18 13.14
C ALA A 193 41.41 -5.25 14.17
N LYS A 194 42.02 -5.16 15.37
CA LYS A 194 41.76 -6.07 16.51
C LYS A 194 41.09 -5.38 17.70
N ASP A 195 41.16 -4.05 17.70
CA ASP A 195 40.56 -3.22 18.74
C ASP A 195 39.08 -2.97 18.42
N PRO A 196 38.23 -2.84 19.45
CA PRO A 196 36.83 -2.50 19.27
C PRO A 196 36.65 -1.23 18.44
N GLY A 197 35.61 -1.23 17.61
CA GLY A 197 35.26 -0.11 16.77
C GLY A 197 34.54 1.02 17.50
N VAL A 198 33.74 1.75 16.73
CA VAL A 198 32.94 2.87 17.22
C VAL A 198 31.67 2.34 17.87
N TYR A 199 31.40 2.76 19.11
CA TYR A 199 30.22 2.34 19.87
C TYR A 199 28.91 2.82 19.23
N LYS A 200 28.02 1.87 18.89
CA LYS A 200 26.66 2.13 18.38
C LYS A 200 25.72 2.51 19.53
N GLN A 201 25.89 3.74 20.02
CA GLN A 201 25.19 4.23 21.20
C GLN A 201 23.67 4.17 21.05
N LEU A 202 23.12 4.56 19.89
CA LEU A 202 21.68 4.59 19.68
C LEU A 202 21.06 3.20 19.80
N TRP A 203 21.58 2.23 19.04
CA TRP A 203 21.11 0.85 19.08
C TRP A 203 21.24 0.22 20.46
N THR A 204 22.39 0.42 21.12
CA THR A 204 22.60 -0.14 22.45
C THR A 204 21.64 0.46 23.47
N SER A 205 21.31 1.75 23.36
CA SER A 205 20.29 2.39 24.19
C SER A 205 18.87 1.86 23.92
N VAL A 206 18.53 1.51 22.67
CA VAL A 206 17.25 0.86 22.33
C VAL A 206 17.18 -0.57 22.90
N PHE A 207 18.24 -1.36 22.74
CA PHE A 207 18.34 -2.68 23.34
C PHE A 207 18.17 -2.59 24.86
N PHE A 208 18.94 -1.73 25.51
CA PHE A 208 18.87 -1.62 26.95
C PHE A 208 17.50 -1.12 27.43
N SER A 209 16.92 -0.09 26.80
CA SER A 209 15.62 0.45 27.22
C SER A 209 14.49 -0.57 27.11
N SER A 210 14.50 -1.45 26.10
CA SER A 210 13.48 -2.51 25.97
C SER A 210 13.58 -3.59 27.07
N GLY A 211 14.77 -3.79 27.67
CA GLY A 211 14.95 -4.67 28.83
C GLY A 211 14.79 -3.99 30.19
N LEU A 212 14.57 -2.66 30.22
CA LEU A 212 14.38 -1.90 31.47
C LEU A 212 12.96 -1.96 32.03
N ASP A 213 12.02 -2.58 31.32
CA ASP A 213 10.62 -2.68 31.74
C ASP A 213 10.50 -3.30 33.14
N SER A 214 10.13 -2.47 34.12
CA SER A 214 10.06 -2.82 35.54
C SER A 214 8.65 -2.56 36.07
N PRO A 215 8.16 -3.35 37.05
CA PRO A 215 6.87 -3.09 37.66
C PRO A 215 6.74 -1.65 38.18
N PRO A 216 5.54 -1.04 38.14
CA PRO A 216 5.33 0.33 38.60
C PRO A 216 5.85 0.54 40.04
N GLY A 217 6.70 1.55 40.23
CA GLY A 217 7.27 1.91 41.53
C GLY A 217 8.58 1.20 41.89
N GLN A 218 9.10 0.31 41.03
CA GLN A 218 10.44 -0.29 41.16
C GLN A 218 11.30 0.18 39.99
N ALA A 219 12.02 1.29 40.18
CA ALA A 219 13.03 1.73 39.22
C ALA A 219 14.39 1.17 39.65
N ASP A 220 14.88 0.17 38.93
CA ASP A 220 16.25 -0.35 39.06
C ASP A 220 17.07 0.04 37.82
N LEU A 221 18.35 0.34 38.02
CA LEU A 221 19.31 0.61 36.95
C LEU A 221 19.45 -0.58 35.99
N CYS A 222 19.23 -1.80 36.49
CA CYS A 222 19.41 -3.03 35.70
C CYS A 222 18.13 -3.54 35.04
N GLY A 223 16.95 -3.04 35.43
CA GLY A 223 15.67 -3.55 34.94
C GLY A 223 15.60 -5.09 35.03
N ARG A 224 15.41 -5.75 33.89
CA ARG A 224 15.36 -7.21 33.80
C ARG A 224 16.69 -7.86 33.39
N PHE A 225 17.76 -7.10 33.19
CA PHE A 225 19.07 -7.65 32.82
C PHE A 225 19.78 -8.32 34.00
N SER A 226 20.59 -9.33 33.69
CA SER A 226 21.48 -9.92 34.68
C SER A 226 22.54 -8.90 35.13
N PRO A 227 23.07 -9.02 36.37
CA PRO A 227 24.04 -8.07 36.90
C PRO A 227 25.29 -7.88 36.01
N GLU A 228 25.75 -8.94 35.34
CA GLU A 228 26.91 -8.86 34.45
C GLU A 228 26.63 -8.00 33.22
N TRP A 229 25.48 -8.17 32.57
CA TRP A 229 25.08 -7.39 31.41
C TRP A 229 24.74 -5.95 31.76
N CYS A 230 24.09 -5.74 32.90
CA CYS A 230 23.84 -4.40 33.44
C CYS A 230 25.15 -3.63 33.69
N ALA A 231 26.15 -4.27 34.31
CA ALA A 231 27.45 -3.69 34.55
C ALA A 231 28.19 -3.36 33.24
N ALA A 232 28.20 -4.30 32.28
CA ALA A 232 28.83 -4.12 30.98
C ALA A 232 28.19 -2.96 30.19
N TYR A 233 26.85 -2.88 30.16
CA TYR A 233 26.16 -1.77 29.52
C TYR A 233 26.48 -0.43 30.19
N THR A 234 26.38 -0.36 31.52
CA THR A 234 26.61 0.89 32.27
C THR A 234 28.03 1.41 32.05
N GLU A 235 29.02 0.52 32.06
CA GLU A 235 30.41 0.81 31.72
C GLU A 235 30.50 1.41 30.32
N VAL A 236 30.03 0.68 29.31
CA VAL A 236 30.15 1.07 27.89
C VAL A 236 29.37 2.36 27.58
N ALA A 237 28.17 2.52 28.13
CA ALA A 237 27.38 3.74 27.96
C ALA A 237 28.11 4.95 28.54
N THR A 238 28.87 4.77 29.62
CA THR A 238 29.65 5.84 30.25
C THR A 238 30.95 6.13 29.48
N THR A 239 31.74 5.11 29.17
CA THR A 239 33.10 5.26 28.64
C THR A 239 33.15 5.31 27.12
N GLY A 240 32.19 4.69 26.43
CA GLY A 240 32.19 4.50 24.98
C GLY A 240 33.09 3.37 24.50
N ALA A 241 33.70 2.60 25.40
CA ALA A 241 34.64 1.54 25.08
C ALA A 241 34.44 0.34 26.03
N PRO A 242 34.50 -0.91 25.52
CA PRO A 242 34.30 -2.10 26.36
C PRO A 242 35.61 -2.52 27.04
N THR A 243 35.54 -2.93 28.30
CA THR A 243 36.66 -3.65 28.94
C THR A 243 36.84 -5.05 28.37
N GLN A 244 37.97 -5.68 28.68
CA GLN A 244 38.22 -7.09 28.30
C GLN A 244 37.15 -8.04 28.86
N ALA A 245 36.61 -7.77 30.06
CA ALA A 245 35.54 -8.56 30.64
C ALA A 245 34.23 -8.43 29.85
N SER A 246 33.86 -7.20 29.48
CA SER A 246 32.70 -6.91 28.63
C SER A 246 32.84 -7.52 27.23
N ARG A 247 34.03 -7.48 26.63
CA ARG A 247 34.35 -8.17 25.37
C ARG A 247 34.16 -9.68 25.46
N ALA A 248 34.71 -10.30 26.51
CA ALA A 248 34.54 -11.73 26.75
C ALA A 248 33.06 -12.10 27.01
N LEU A 249 32.25 -11.18 27.56
CA LEU A 249 30.80 -11.34 27.76
C LEU A 249 30.02 -11.35 26.46
N MET A 250 30.28 -10.39 25.58
CA MET A 250 29.65 -10.36 24.26
C MET A 250 30.04 -11.59 23.45
N ARG A 251 31.32 -11.98 23.46
CA ARG A 251 31.82 -13.12 22.69
C ARG A 251 31.24 -14.46 23.13
N ARG A 252 31.13 -14.73 24.45
CA ARG A 252 30.52 -15.98 24.97
C ARG A 252 29.02 -16.10 24.68
N SER A 253 28.41 -14.97 24.36
CA SER A 253 26.98 -14.78 24.10
C SER A 253 26.68 -14.70 22.59
N SER A 254 27.61 -15.20 21.77
CA SER A 254 27.58 -15.01 20.32
C SER A 254 27.89 -16.31 19.56
N PRO A 255 27.26 -16.52 18.38
CA PRO A 255 27.51 -17.69 17.55
C PRO A 255 28.98 -17.93 17.19
N ILE A 256 29.82 -16.89 17.06
CA ILE A 256 31.26 -17.02 16.79
C ILE A 256 32.01 -17.94 17.78
N SER A 257 31.45 -18.16 18.97
CA SER A 257 32.01 -19.07 19.98
C SER A 257 31.72 -20.55 19.73
N ILE A 258 30.82 -20.87 18.79
CA ILE A 258 30.25 -22.21 18.61
C ILE A 258 29.94 -22.59 17.14
N THR A 259 30.20 -21.71 16.18
CA THR A 259 29.93 -21.97 14.74
C THR A 259 30.63 -23.24 14.22
N ASP A 260 31.74 -23.64 14.83
CA ASP A 260 32.46 -24.88 14.51
C ASP A 260 31.68 -26.15 14.87
N ARG A 261 30.69 -26.07 15.77
CA ARG A 261 29.88 -27.22 16.21
C ARG A 261 28.52 -27.29 15.54
N ILE A 262 28.15 -26.30 14.74
CA ILE A 262 26.89 -26.32 13.99
C ILE A 262 27.08 -27.23 12.77
N THR A 263 26.55 -28.44 12.86
CA THR A 263 26.67 -29.48 11.82
C THR A 263 25.38 -29.70 11.02
N VAL A 264 24.28 -29.05 11.44
CA VAL A 264 22.94 -29.25 10.88
C VAL A 264 22.60 -28.27 9.75
N PRO A 265 21.71 -28.64 8.82
CA PRO A 265 21.22 -27.75 7.77
C PRO A 265 20.80 -26.38 8.33
N THR A 266 21.47 -25.33 7.84
CA THR A 266 21.29 -23.96 8.34
C THR A 266 20.82 -23.01 7.23
N LEU A 267 19.65 -22.42 7.39
CA LEU A 267 19.18 -21.27 6.62
C LEU A 267 19.58 -19.98 7.34
N LEU A 268 20.30 -19.10 6.64
CA LEU A 268 20.78 -17.81 7.13
C LEU A 268 20.18 -16.66 6.31
N GLY A 269 19.30 -15.88 6.92
CA GLY A 269 18.81 -14.63 6.38
C GLY A 269 19.61 -13.43 6.89
N GLY A 270 19.92 -12.49 6.00
CA GLY A 270 20.59 -11.25 6.31
C GLY A 270 19.85 -10.07 5.71
N GLY A 271 19.55 -9.08 6.54
CA GLY A 271 18.87 -7.87 6.13
C GLY A 271 19.81 -6.86 5.49
N GLN A 272 19.42 -6.34 4.34
CA GLN A 272 20.16 -5.28 3.65
C GLN A 272 19.96 -3.92 4.32
N ALA A 273 18.78 -3.66 4.87
CA ALA A 273 18.46 -2.49 5.69
C ALA A 273 18.68 -2.79 7.18
N ASP A 274 19.91 -3.18 7.53
CA ASP A 274 20.27 -3.57 8.90
C ASP A 274 21.59 -2.95 9.36
N SER A 275 21.50 -1.78 9.99
CA SER A 275 22.64 -1.08 10.58
C SER A 275 23.11 -1.69 11.90
N LEU A 276 22.29 -2.55 12.53
CA LEU A 276 22.61 -3.22 13.77
C LEU A 276 23.47 -4.45 13.51
N PHE A 277 22.96 -5.37 12.70
CA PHE A 277 23.58 -6.62 12.27
C PHE A 277 23.76 -6.61 10.75
N PRO A 278 24.73 -5.84 10.23
CA PRO A 278 24.90 -5.71 8.80
C PRO A 278 25.31 -7.05 8.18
N LEU A 279 25.19 -7.17 6.86
CA LEU A 279 25.43 -8.42 6.11
C LEU A 279 26.80 -9.09 6.38
N GLN A 280 27.78 -8.37 6.89
CA GLN A 280 29.03 -8.92 7.41
C GLN A 280 28.79 -10.01 8.48
N GLN A 281 27.78 -9.85 9.33
CA GLN A 281 27.44 -10.81 10.39
C GLN A 281 26.92 -12.12 9.81
N VAL A 282 25.95 -12.07 8.89
CA VAL A 282 25.44 -13.28 8.22
C VAL A 282 26.53 -13.96 7.39
N ASN A 283 27.39 -13.18 6.74
CA ASN A 283 28.55 -13.71 6.04
C ASN A 283 29.51 -14.44 6.98
N ALA A 284 29.82 -13.86 8.14
CA ALA A 284 30.72 -14.47 9.11
C ALA A 284 30.15 -15.80 9.65
N ASN A 285 28.86 -15.86 9.97
CA ASN A 285 28.17 -17.10 10.32
C ASN A 285 28.33 -18.15 9.21
N ALA A 286 27.94 -17.81 7.98
CA ALA A 286 27.98 -18.73 6.84
C ALA A 286 29.39 -19.25 6.54
N GLN A 287 30.41 -18.37 6.55
CA GLN A 287 31.79 -18.75 6.25
C GLN A 287 32.39 -19.61 7.36
N GLN A 288 32.13 -19.30 8.63
CA GLN A 288 32.67 -20.08 9.75
C GLN A 288 32.05 -21.48 9.82
N ILE A 289 30.72 -21.60 9.67
CA ILE A 289 30.03 -22.89 9.66
C ILE A 289 30.55 -23.75 8.51
N ARG A 290 30.61 -23.22 7.29
CA ARG A 290 31.09 -23.97 6.11
C ARG A 290 32.57 -24.33 6.20
N ALA A 291 33.39 -23.47 6.79
CA ALA A 291 34.81 -23.74 6.96
C ALA A 291 35.08 -24.87 7.96
N ALA A 292 34.29 -24.95 9.02
CA ALA A 292 34.38 -26.01 10.02
C ALA A 292 33.68 -27.31 9.57
N ASN A 293 32.54 -27.17 8.90
CA ASN A 293 31.64 -28.26 8.51
C ASN A 293 31.26 -28.16 7.01
N PRO A 294 32.16 -28.58 6.09
CA PRO A 294 31.96 -28.40 4.64
C PRO A 294 30.76 -29.15 4.06
N ASP A 295 30.32 -30.23 4.71
CA ASP A 295 29.20 -31.06 4.29
C ASP A 295 27.84 -30.54 4.78
N THR A 296 27.85 -29.58 5.72
CA THR A 296 26.63 -28.97 6.25
C THR A 296 25.97 -28.07 5.20
N PRO A 297 24.71 -28.32 4.81
CA PRO A 297 24.00 -27.42 3.90
C PRO A 297 23.78 -26.05 4.54
N VAL A 298 24.31 -25.00 3.90
CA VAL A 298 24.12 -23.61 4.36
C VAL A 298 23.53 -22.80 3.21
N LYS A 299 22.27 -22.40 3.37
CA LYS A 299 21.59 -21.46 2.47
C LYS A 299 21.74 -20.04 3.00
N VAL A 300 22.13 -19.10 2.14
CA VAL A 300 22.26 -17.68 2.51
C VAL A 300 21.29 -16.86 1.67
N VAL A 301 20.53 -16.00 2.32
CA VAL A 301 19.58 -15.09 1.68
C VAL A 301 19.85 -13.67 2.15
N TRP A 302 20.12 -12.76 1.21
CA TRP A 302 20.15 -11.32 1.47
C TRP A 302 18.84 -10.71 1.03
N HIS A 303 18.00 -10.32 1.99
CA HIS A 303 16.68 -9.74 1.73
C HIS A 303 16.67 -8.23 1.99
N ALA A 304 15.71 -7.52 1.44
CA ALA A 304 15.59 -6.07 1.44
C ALA A 304 15.23 -5.49 2.82
N GLN A 305 14.47 -6.22 3.64
CA GLN A 305 14.12 -5.80 5.01
C GLN A 305 15.29 -5.94 6.00
N GLY A 306 15.16 -5.34 7.18
CA GLY A 306 16.09 -5.44 8.31
C GLY A 306 15.62 -4.59 9.50
N HIS A 307 16.45 -4.43 10.53
CA HIS A 307 16.11 -3.65 11.73
C HIS A 307 15.80 -2.17 11.46
N ASP A 308 16.27 -1.63 10.34
CA ASP A 308 16.02 -0.25 9.92
C ASP A 308 14.73 -0.10 9.07
N GLY A 309 14.04 -1.20 8.75
CA GLY A 309 12.92 -1.23 7.80
C GLY A 309 13.31 -1.90 6.49
N GLY A 310 12.97 -1.30 5.35
CA GLY A 310 13.21 -1.88 4.01
C GLY A 310 11.92 -2.35 3.33
N ALA A 311 12.04 -2.96 2.14
CA ALA A 311 10.89 -3.54 1.46
C ALA A 311 10.44 -4.82 2.18
N ASP A 312 9.13 -4.96 2.41
CA ASP A 312 8.56 -6.09 3.14
C ASP A 312 8.63 -7.37 2.32
N GLU A 313 9.30 -8.37 2.86
CA GLU A 313 9.46 -9.72 2.30
C GLU A 313 9.00 -10.80 3.29
N SER A 314 8.25 -10.42 4.33
CA SER A 314 7.89 -11.30 5.45
C SER A 314 7.14 -12.57 5.00
N GLU A 315 6.23 -12.46 4.03
CA GLU A 315 5.52 -13.61 3.46
C GLU A 315 6.49 -14.59 2.77
N ARG A 316 7.44 -14.08 1.99
CA ARG A 316 8.44 -14.88 1.27
C ARG A 316 9.39 -15.57 2.24
N LEU A 317 9.90 -14.85 3.23
CA LEU A 317 10.83 -15.40 4.23
C LEU A 317 10.15 -16.44 5.13
N THR A 318 8.87 -16.24 5.45
CA THR A 318 8.05 -17.22 6.18
C THR A 318 7.85 -18.48 5.34
N ALA A 319 7.50 -18.35 4.06
CA ALA A 319 7.36 -19.48 3.14
C ALA A 319 8.69 -20.23 2.92
N LEU A 320 9.81 -19.51 2.87
CA LEU A 320 11.14 -20.13 2.76
C LEU A 320 11.50 -20.91 4.02
N THR A 321 11.27 -20.35 5.21
CA THR A 321 11.48 -21.03 6.50
C THR A 321 10.64 -22.30 6.60
N ARG A 322 9.35 -22.22 6.23
CA ARG A 322 8.47 -23.40 6.14
C ARG A 322 9.03 -24.46 5.21
N SER A 323 9.43 -24.06 3.99
CA SER A 323 9.96 -24.99 2.99
C SER A 323 11.27 -25.64 3.45
N TRP A 324 12.12 -24.88 4.15
CA TRP A 324 13.36 -25.38 4.75
C TRP A 324 13.08 -26.49 5.77
N PHE A 325 12.18 -26.25 6.73
CA PHE A 325 11.82 -27.27 7.70
C PHE A 325 11.08 -28.46 7.08
N GLN A 326 10.24 -28.24 6.07
CA GLN A 326 9.64 -29.36 5.34
C GLN A 326 10.70 -30.25 4.70
N ALA A 327 11.70 -29.66 4.04
CA ALA A 327 12.77 -30.40 3.38
C ALA A 327 13.63 -31.24 4.33
N TYR A 328 13.90 -30.75 5.54
CA TYR A 328 14.84 -31.39 6.47
C TYR A 328 14.19 -32.14 7.62
N LEU A 329 12.93 -31.86 7.96
CA LEU A 329 12.25 -32.50 9.10
C LEU A 329 11.05 -33.36 8.70
N ALA A 330 10.44 -33.14 7.52
CA ALA A 330 9.14 -33.71 7.18
C ALA A 330 9.04 -34.28 5.74
N ASP A 331 10.14 -34.83 5.21
CA ASP A 331 10.22 -35.45 3.87
C ASP A 331 9.70 -34.57 2.71
N GLY A 332 9.79 -33.25 2.88
CA GLY A 332 9.36 -32.26 1.89
C GLY A 332 10.30 -32.15 0.68
N PRO A 333 9.90 -31.38 -0.34
CA PRO A 333 10.76 -31.12 -1.49
C PRO A 333 12.08 -30.48 -1.07
N ALA A 334 13.19 -30.93 -1.65
CA ALA A 334 14.51 -30.37 -1.36
C ALA A 334 14.56 -28.86 -1.68
N VAL A 335 15.06 -28.06 -0.73
CA VAL A 335 15.37 -26.65 -0.93
C VAL A 335 16.85 -26.51 -1.32
N PRO A 336 17.17 -25.93 -2.49
CA PRO A 336 18.56 -25.73 -2.89
C PRO A 336 19.29 -24.79 -1.93
N ALA A 337 20.56 -25.08 -1.64
CA ALA A 337 21.45 -24.22 -0.84
C ALA A 337 22.11 -23.12 -1.71
N ASP A 338 21.39 -22.62 -2.70
CA ASP A 338 21.79 -21.49 -3.54
C ASP A 338 21.75 -20.17 -2.75
N PHE A 339 22.48 -19.19 -3.26
CA PHE A 339 22.49 -17.83 -2.71
C PHE A 339 21.39 -17.00 -3.35
N GLU A 340 20.58 -16.36 -2.52
CA GLU A 340 19.57 -15.39 -2.96
C GLU A 340 19.95 -13.98 -2.52
N ALA A 341 19.75 -13.00 -3.39
CA ALA A 341 19.89 -11.59 -3.07
C ALA A 341 18.71 -10.80 -3.64
N SER A 342 18.14 -9.92 -2.84
CA SER A 342 16.96 -9.14 -3.20
C SER A 342 17.39 -7.79 -3.78
N LEU A 343 17.03 -7.51 -5.02
CA LEU A 343 17.30 -6.25 -5.68
C LEU A 343 16.05 -5.38 -5.59
N VAL A 344 16.17 -4.23 -4.92
CA VAL A 344 15.12 -3.21 -4.84
C VAL A 344 15.41 -2.13 -5.87
N ALA A 345 14.41 -1.78 -6.69
CA ALA A 345 14.58 -0.75 -7.71
C ALA A 345 14.91 0.62 -7.06
N SER A 346 16.16 1.07 -7.19
CA SER A 346 16.66 2.31 -6.59
C SER A 346 16.60 3.52 -7.55
N SER A 347 15.58 3.61 -8.41
CA SER A 347 15.51 4.69 -9.40
C SER A 347 14.69 5.87 -8.86
N ALA A 348 15.33 7.03 -8.72
CA ALA A 348 14.71 8.31 -8.34
C ALA A 348 13.71 8.87 -9.38
N LEU A 349 13.31 8.08 -10.38
CA LEU A 349 12.44 8.47 -11.49
C LEU A 349 11.25 7.53 -11.70
N ASP A 350 11.05 6.51 -10.85
CA ASP A 350 9.86 5.66 -10.94
C ASP A 350 8.86 6.06 -9.83
N ASP A 351 7.81 6.80 -10.21
CA ASP A 351 6.61 7.09 -9.39
C ASP A 351 5.74 5.81 -9.20
N ARG A 352 6.33 4.62 -9.29
CA ARG A 352 5.69 3.36 -8.90
C ARG A 352 6.06 3.10 -7.45
N GLU A 353 5.09 2.74 -6.63
CA GLU A 353 5.32 2.23 -5.28
C GLU A 353 6.56 1.32 -5.24
N SER A 354 7.48 1.64 -4.34
CA SER A 354 8.82 1.05 -4.17
C SER A 354 8.84 -0.41 -3.70
N ASP A 355 7.82 -1.20 -4.03
CA ASP A 355 7.56 -2.52 -3.44
C ASP A 355 7.94 -3.69 -4.37
N THR A 356 8.41 -3.43 -5.59
CA THR A 356 8.86 -4.51 -6.47
C THR A 356 10.28 -4.95 -6.09
N VAL A 357 10.37 -6.07 -5.38
CA VAL A 357 11.62 -6.77 -5.09
C VAL A 357 11.88 -7.83 -6.16
N GLU A 358 13.01 -7.76 -6.84
CA GLU A 358 13.49 -8.82 -7.72
C GLU A 358 14.41 -9.77 -6.94
N VAL A 359 14.13 -11.08 -6.96
CA VAL A 359 15.02 -12.07 -6.35
C VAL A 359 16.04 -12.55 -7.38
N LEU A 360 17.30 -12.21 -7.11
CA LEU A 360 18.47 -12.69 -7.82
C LEU A 360 18.96 -14.00 -7.17
N THR A 361 19.42 -14.95 -7.98
CA THR A 361 19.90 -16.25 -7.51
C THR A 361 21.29 -16.56 -8.05
N SER A 362 22.15 -17.23 -7.27
CA SER A 362 23.41 -17.81 -7.73
C SER A 362 23.62 -19.20 -7.11
N PRO A 363 24.13 -20.20 -7.86
CA PRO A 363 24.27 -21.57 -7.37
C PRO A 363 25.13 -21.72 -6.10
N ARG A 364 25.99 -20.74 -5.80
CA ARG A 364 26.87 -20.78 -4.63
C ARG A 364 26.95 -19.40 -4.00
N TYR A 365 26.97 -19.36 -2.67
CA TYR A 365 27.27 -18.13 -1.94
C TYR A 365 28.74 -17.70 -2.12
N PRO A 366 29.00 -16.52 -2.72
CA PRO A 366 30.36 -16.07 -3.06
C PRO A 366 31.07 -15.37 -1.89
N GLY A 367 30.36 -15.08 -0.79
CA GLY A 367 30.85 -14.22 0.28
C GLY A 367 30.90 -12.75 -0.13
N LEU A 368 31.43 -11.89 0.75
CA LEU A 368 31.43 -10.43 0.54
C LEU A 368 32.31 -9.95 -0.62
N ALA A 369 33.30 -10.75 -1.02
CA ALA A 369 34.26 -10.39 -2.05
C ALA A 369 33.74 -10.58 -3.49
N GLY A 370 32.59 -11.24 -3.65
CA GLY A 370 32.04 -11.65 -4.94
C GLY A 370 32.84 -12.76 -5.61
N ASP A 371 32.44 -13.14 -6.83
CA ASP A 371 33.17 -14.08 -7.68
C ASP A 371 34.36 -13.40 -8.36
N THR A 372 34.16 -12.15 -8.76
CA THR A 372 35.18 -11.30 -9.38
C THR A 372 35.19 -9.92 -8.77
N GLN A 373 36.30 -9.19 -8.94
CA GLN A 373 36.45 -7.83 -8.45
C GLN A 373 36.86 -6.89 -9.57
N ARG A 374 36.27 -5.70 -9.55
CA ARG A 374 36.56 -4.65 -10.52
C ARG A 374 37.08 -3.40 -9.82
N ALA A 375 38.19 -2.88 -10.33
CA ALA A 375 38.74 -1.61 -9.86
C ALA A 375 38.07 -0.45 -10.62
N ILE A 376 37.42 0.44 -9.87
CA ILE A 376 36.86 1.70 -10.39
C ILE A 376 37.77 2.84 -9.95
N ALA A 377 38.31 3.58 -10.92
CA ALA A 377 39.21 4.68 -10.61
C ALA A 377 38.48 5.78 -9.82
N LEU A 378 39.11 6.25 -8.74
CA LEU A 378 38.64 7.38 -7.94
C LEU A 378 39.61 8.55 -8.05
N ALA A 379 39.07 9.78 -8.03
CA ALA A 379 39.85 11.00 -8.02
C ALA A 379 39.38 11.96 -6.91
N GLY A 380 40.34 12.71 -6.37
CA GLY A 380 40.10 13.77 -5.40
C GLY A 380 41.41 14.16 -4.71
N PRO A 381 41.68 15.46 -4.49
CA PRO A 381 42.86 15.87 -3.75
C PRO A 381 42.73 15.48 -2.27
N PRO A 382 43.84 15.46 -1.50
CA PRO A 382 43.78 15.41 -0.05
C PRO A 382 42.90 16.54 0.51
N GLN A 383 42.02 16.21 1.45
CA GLN A 383 41.03 17.12 2.02
C GLN A 383 41.17 17.18 3.54
N ARG A 384 41.06 18.40 4.11
CA ARG A 384 41.04 18.59 5.56
C ARG A 384 39.61 18.69 6.06
N ILE A 385 39.26 17.86 7.04
CA ILE A 385 37.92 17.72 7.58
C ILE A 385 37.93 17.93 9.10
N LEU A 386 36.92 18.61 9.60
CA LEU A 386 36.72 18.97 11.00
C LEU A 386 35.80 17.96 11.68
N ALA A 387 36.25 17.39 12.79
CA ALA A 387 35.40 16.70 13.75
C ALA A 387 35.04 17.68 14.88
N PRO A 388 33.83 18.24 14.91
CA PRO A 388 33.39 19.11 16.01
C PRO A 388 33.09 18.31 17.28
N ALA A 389 33.46 18.84 18.45
CA ALA A 389 33.06 18.26 19.73
C ALA A 389 31.55 18.34 19.92
N GLY A 390 30.89 17.20 20.16
CA GLY A 390 29.44 17.12 20.36
C GLY A 390 28.60 17.74 19.22
N GLY A 391 29.16 17.83 18.00
CA GLY A 391 28.51 18.51 16.88
C GLY A 391 27.31 17.77 16.29
N VAL A 392 26.50 18.49 15.51
CA VAL A 392 25.37 17.94 14.74
C VAL A 392 25.92 16.94 13.69
N PRO A 393 25.27 15.78 13.47
CA PRO A 393 25.77 14.74 12.58
C PRO A 393 25.99 15.24 11.14
N ALA A 394 27.16 14.93 10.57
CA ALA A 394 27.53 15.15 9.17
C ALA A 394 27.20 13.95 8.28
N ALA A 395 26.84 12.81 8.91
CA ALA A 395 26.22 11.65 8.29
C ALA A 395 25.00 11.22 9.12
N VAL A 396 24.01 10.65 8.42
CA VAL A 396 22.76 10.17 9.00
C VAL A 396 22.61 8.73 8.55
N SER A 397 23.16 7.79 9.31
CA SER A 397 22.83 6.37 9.15
C SER A 397 21.35 6.13 9.44
N SER A 398 20.77 5.08 8.88
CA SER A 398 19.38 4.66 9.16
C SER A 398 19.06 4.59 10.66
N LEU A 399 17.80 4.88 11.02
CA LEU A 399 17.29 4.88 12.41
C LEU A 399 16.36 3.68 12.65
N PRO A 400 16.38 3.09 13.86
CA PRO A 400 15.49 1.98 14.23
C PRO A 400 14.02 2.29 13.95
N GLY A 401 13.31 1.42 13.23
CA GLY A 401 11.85 1.51 13.04
C GLY A 401 11.37 2.73 12.22
N ILE A 402 12.28 3.50 11.62
CA ILE A 402 11.98 4.63 10.73
C ILE A 402 12.43 4.24 9.31
N GLY A 403 11.94 3.09 8.85
CA GLY A 403 11.95 2.77 7.42
C GLY A 403 11.24 3.88 6.64
N SER A 404 11.55 4.04 5.35
CA SER A 404 11.00 5.03 4.38
C SER A 404 11.08 6.55 4.73
N LEU A 405 10.91 6.98 5.98
CA LEU A 405 11.12 8.36 6.44
C LEU A 405 12.61 8.72 6.60
N GLY A 406 13.49 7.73 6.83
CA GLY A 406 14.94 7.90 6.72
C GLY A 406 15.38 8.33 5.30
N GLY A 407 14.66 7.87 4.26
CA GLY A 407 14.82 8.33 2.88
C GLY A 407 14.42 9.80 2.70
N LEU A 408 13.38 10.27 3.40
CA LEU A 408 12.98 11.68 3.44
C LEU A 408 13.98 12.57 4.21
N LEU A 409 14.70 12.02 5.20
CA LEU A 409 15.86 12.68 5.82
C LEU A 409 17.13 12.60 4.95
N SER A 410 17.29 11.55 4.13
CA SER A 410 18.31 11.49 3.07
C SER A 410 18.07 12.53 1.97
N LEU A 411 16.81 12.88 1.69
CA LEU A 411 16.47 14.04 0.84
C LEU A 411 16.86 15.39 1.49
N LEU A 412 17.00 15.43 2.82
CA LEU A 412 17.58 16.57 3.55
C LEU A 412 19.13 16.48 3.64
N ASP A 413 19.74 15.30 3.44
CA ASP A 413 21.19 15.05 3.31
C ASP A 413 21.72 15.33 1.88
N THR A 414 21.14 16.31 1.19
CA THR A 414 21.72 16.89 -0.03
C THR A 414 22.86 17.87 0.27
N ARG A 415 23.16 18.11 1.55
CA ARG A 415 24.19 19.04 2.02
C ARG A 415 25.19 18.32 2.91
N VAL A 416 26.18 17.75 2.25
CA VAL A 416 27.48 17.44 2.83
C VAL A 416 27.93 18.64 3.67
N ALA A 417 27.97 18.49 5.00
CA ALA A 417 28.27 19.60 5.89
C ALA A 417 29.65 20.19 5.52
N PRO A 418 29.73 21.47 5.12
CA PRO A 418 30.97 22.04 4.62
C PRO A 418 32.07 21.91 5.67
N ASN A 419 33.22 21.39 5.23
CA ASN A 419 34.40 21.12 6.04
C ASN A 419 34.28 19.99 7.10
N GLN A 420 33.25 19.14 7.10
CA GLN A 420 33.16 17.97 8.01
C GLN A 420 33.23 16.62 7.29
N SER A 421 33.55 16.64 6.00
CA SER A 421 33.60 15.44 5.17
C SER A 421 34.56 15.60 4.00
N ALA A 422 35.11 14.47 3.56
CA ALA A 422 35.92 14.35 2.37
C ALA A 422 35.19 13.52 1.32
N GLN A 423 35.42 13.83 0.04
CA GLN A 423 34.83 13.09 -1.08
C GLN A 423 35.86 12.67 -2.11
N PHE A 424 35.71 11.45 -2.62
CA PHE A 424 36.48 10.91 -3.73
C PHE A 424 35.51 10.30 -4.74
N ILE A 425 35.61 10.73 -5.99
CA ILE A 425 34.54 10.53 -6.98
C ILE A 425 35.11 9.79 -8.20
N SER A 426 34.35 8.86 -8.76
CA SER A 426 34.70 8.21 -10.02
C SER A 426 34.35 9.06 -11.24
N GLU A 427 34.94 8.74 -12.39
CA GLU A 427 34.34 9.15 -13.67
C GLU A 427 32.95 8.49 -13.86
N PRO A 428 32.08 9.05 -14.73
CA PRO A 428 30.82 8.40 -15.06
C PRO A 428 31.07 6.99 -15.56
N LEU A 429 30.31 6.02 -15.07
CA LEU A 429 30.48 4.64 -15.46
C LEU A 429 30.18 4.48 -16.95
N ALA A 430 31.09 3.87 -17.70
CA ALA A 430 30.93 3.65 -19.14
C ALA A 430 29.89 2.56 -19.48
N ALA A 431 29.59 1.68 -18.52
CA ALA A 431 28.65 0.57 -18.63
C ALA A 431 27.97 0.40 -17.27
N PRO A 432 26.75 -0.17 -17.22
CA PRO A 432 26.10 -0.48 -15.95
C PRO A 432 26.94 -1.44 -15.12
N LEU A 433 26.80 -1.35 -13.81
CA LEU A 433 27.53 -2.14 -12.82
C LEU A 433 26.56 -2.61 -11.75
N GLN A 434 26.54 -3.92 -11.49
CA GLN A 434 25.79 -4.49 -10.38
C GLN A 434 26.76 -4.79 -9.24
N ILE A 435 26.52 -4.19 -8.08
CA ILE A 435 27.34 -4.37 -6.87
C ILE A 435 26.62 -5.35 -5.96
N ILE A 436 27.24 -6.51 -5.73
CA ILE A 436 26.75 -7.52 -4.78
C ILE A 436 27.90 -7.93 -3.88
N GLY A 437 27.93 -7.35 -2.68
CA GLY A 437 28.97 -7.59 -1.69
C GLY A 437 29.55 -6.31 -1.11
N ALA A 438 30.68 -6.45 -0.40
CA ALA A 438 31.37 -5.35 0.28
C ALA A 438 32.48 -4.76 -0.61
N SER A 439 32.31 -3.50 -1.01
CA SER A 439 33.36 -2.76 -1.72
C SER A 439 34.50 -2.36 -0.78
N ARG A 440 35.71 -2.15 -1.31
CA ARG A 440 36.90 -1.79 -0.52
C ARG A 440 37.59 -0.56 -1.06
N VAL A 441 38.00 0.32 -0.15
CA VAL A 441 38.75 1.54 -0.46
C VAL A 441 39.93 1.69 0.49
N SER A 442 41.06 2.16 -0.04
CA SER A 442 42.27 2.43 0.75
C SER A 442 42.48 3.92 0.90
N LEU A 443 42.48 4.39 2.15
CA LEU A 443 42.60 5.80 2.51
C LEU A 443 43.93 6.07 3.23
N GLU A 444 44.43 7.30 3.14
CA GLU A 444 45.44 7.82 4.07
C GLU A 444 44.78 8.81 5.01
N VAL A 445 45.01 8.65 6.32
CA VAL A 445 44.47 9.53 7.36
C VAL A 445 45.61 10.06 8.22
N ALA A 446 45.64 11.38 8.41
CA ALA A 446 46.61 12.05 9.27
C ALA A 446 45.92 13.06 10.20
N SER A 447 46.60 13.41 11.29
CA SER A 447 46.21 14.53 12.15
C SER A 447 47.45 15.28 12.62
N ASP A 448 47.33 16.60 12.87
CA ASP A 448 48.47 17.42 13.28
C ASP A 448 49.06 17.00 14.64
N VAL A 449 48.31 16.24 15.45
CA VAL A 449 48.77 15.65 16.71
C VAL A 449 48.29 14.20 16.82
N ALA A 450 49.05 13.38 17.55
CA ALA A 450 48.69 11.99 17.81
C ALA A 450 47.34 11.90 18.55
N ARG A 451 46.38 11.17 17.97
CA ARG A 451 45.04 10.96 18.53
C ARG A 451 44.34 9.80 17.84
N THR A 452 43.21 9.40 18.38
CA THR A 452 42.29 8.49 17.69
C THR A 452 41.37 9.28 16.75
N ALA A 453 41.18 8.78 15.53
CA ALA A 453 40.25 9.28 14.54
C ALA A 453 39.03 8.35 14.44
N THR A 454 37.85 8.94 14.61
CA THR A 454 36.55 8.30 14.36
C THR A 454 36.03 8.80 13.02
N LEU A 455 35.87 7.89 12.06
CA LEU A 455 35.43 8.20 10.70
C LEU A 455 34.26 7.31 10.29
N PHE A 456 33.42 7.80 9.40
CA PHE A 456 32.29 7.08 8.82
C PHE A 456 32.39 7.14 7.30
N VAL A 457 32.73 6.00 6.70
CA VAL A 457 32.97 5.88 5.26
C VAL A 457 31.72 5.34 4.57
N GLY A 458 31.20 6.05 3.58
CA GLY A 458 30.01 5.65 2.82
C GLY A 458 30.32 5.50 1.33
N LEU A 459 29.72 4.50 0.70
CA LEU A 459 29.63 4.39 -0.76
C LEU A 459 28.30 5.00 -1.21
N ARG A 460 28.35 6.08 -1.97
CA ARG A 460 27.17 6.75 -2.52
C ARG A 460 27.12 6.62 -4.04
N ILE A 461 25.92 6.53 -4.58
CA ILE A 461 25.65 6.52 -6.02
C ILE A 461 25.13 7.91 -6.40
N GLN A 462 25.90 8.63 -7.21
CA GLN A 462 25.47 9.91 -7.77
C GLN A 462 24.82 9.66 -9.13
N THR A 463 23.52 9.89 -9.23
CA THR A 463 22.77 9.70 -10.47
C THR A 463 23.12 10.76 -11.51
N GLY A 464 22.86 10.50 -12.78
CA GLY A 464 23.00 11.50 -13.85
C GLY A 464 22.18 12.79 -13.63
N ALA A 465 21.12 12.73 -12.81
CA ALA A 465 20.32 13.90 -12.40
C ALA A 465 20.95 14.68 -11.21
N GLY A 466 22.07 14.20 -10.66
CA GLY A 466 22.79 14.81 -9.55
C GLY A 466 22.31 14.38 -8.16
N ALA A 467 21.34 13.46 -8.05
CA ALA A 467 20.90 12.92 -6.77
C ALA A 467 22.01 12.03 -6.18
N LEU A 468 22.26 12.14 -4.88
CA LEU A 468 23.29 11.38 -4.19
C LEU A 468 22.62 10.37 -3.24
N LEU A 469 22.63 9.10 -3.63
CA LEU A 469 21.95 8.02 -2.91
C LEU A 469 22.96 7.27 -2.02
N LEU A 470 22.60 7.03 -0.76
CA LEU A 470 23.33 6.12 0.13
C LEU A 470 22.56 4.80 0.21
N PRO A 471 23.02 3.73 -0.46
CA PRO A 471 22.31 2.45 -0.44
C PRO A 471 22.05 1.97 0.99
N ASN A 472 20.78 1.67 1.29
CA ASN A 472 20.27 1.21 2.60
C ASN A 472 20.60 2.11 3.80
N GLY A 473 21.14 3.32 3.59
CA GLY A 473 21.52 4.22 4.68
C GLY A 473 22.69 3.73 5.54
N LEU A 474 23.53 2.81 5.03
CA LEU A 474 24.60 2.20 5.82
C LEU A 474 25.96 2.87 5.59
N VAL A 475 26.76 2.98 6.66
CA VAL A 475 28.15 3.48 6.63
C VAL A 475 29.11 2.51 7.31
N ALA A 476 30.39 2.58 6.93
CA ALA A 476 31.50 1.86 7.53
C ALA A 476 32.16 2.71 8.63
N PRO A 477 31.87 2.46 9.93
CA PRO A 477 32.56 3.12 11.03
C PRO A 477 34.02 2.64 11.11
N VAL A 478 34.94 3.57 11.30
CA VAL A 478 36.38 3.31 11.40
C VAL A 478 36.92 4.03 12.62
N ASN A 479 37.65 3.28 13.45
CA ASN A 479 38.37 3.81 14.60
C ASN A 479 39.86 3.53 14.43
N VAL A 480 40.71 4.56 14.34
CA VAL A 480 42.12 4.41 13.96
C VAL A 480 43.05 5.43 14.65
N SER A 481 44.22 5.00 15.11
CA SER A 481 45.20 5.87 15.81
C SER A 481 46.12 6.61 14.84
N VAL A 482 45.88 7.90 14.64
CA VAL A 482 46.59 8.73 13.65
C VAL A 482 47.52 9.76 14.31
N GLY A 483 48.47 10.27 13.54
CA GLY A 483 49.35 11.37 13.93
C GLY A 483 49.83 12.16 12.72
N PRO A 484 50.92 12.94 12.85
CA PRO A 484 51.42 13.79 11.76
C PRO A 484 51.88 13.01 10.53
N THR A 485 52.26 11.74 10.71
CA THR A 485 52.56 10.83 9.62
C THR A 485 51.26 10.18 9.14
N PRO A 486 50.90 10.29 7.85
CA PRO A 486 49.72 9.64 7.29
C PRO A 486 49.75 8.13 7.53
N GLN A 487 48.62 7.59 7.96
CA GLN A 487 48.41 6.16 8.13
C GLN A 487 47.51 5.63 7.02
N ARG A 488 47.92 4.52 6.40
CA ARG A 488 47.07 3.75 5.48
C ARG A 488 45.96 3.03 6.25
N VAL A 489 44.74 3.17 5.76
CA VAL A 489 43.52 2.59 6.31
C VAL A 489 42.76 1.90 5.17
N ASP A 490 42.80 0.58 5.15
CA ASP A 490 42.02 -0.22 4.21
C ASP A 490 40.62 -0.48 4.82
N VAL A 491 39.58 -0.01 4.15
CA VAL A 491 38.20 -0.01 4.66
C VAL A 491 37.34 -0.96 3.85
N GLU A 492 36.64 -1.88 4.54
CA GLU A 492 35.57 -2.69 3.99
C GLU A 492 34.23 -1.98 4.21
N LEU A 493 33.58 -1.58 3.11
CA LEU A 493 32.31 -0.86 3.14
C LEU A 493 31.14 -1.81 3.46
N PRO A 494 29.97 -1.29 3.89
CA PRO A 494 28.76 -2.10 4.02
C PRO A 494 28.51 -2.90 2.74
N ALA A 495 28.15 -4.17 2.88
CA ALA A 495 27.77 -4.95 1.72
C ALA A 495 26.40 -4.50 1.22
N ILE A 496 26.26 -4.38 -0.10
CA ILE A 496 25.03 -3.89 -0.74
C ILE A 496 24.66 -4.79 -1.92
N VAL A 497 23.38 -4.74 -2.31
CA VAL A 497 22.86 -5.24 -3.58
C VAL A 497 22.30 -4.03 -4.31
N ALA A 498 23.02 -3.53 -5.33
CA ALA A 498 22.64 -2.30 -6.01
C ALA A 498 23.03 -2.32 -7.49
N ASP A 499 22.12 -1.83 -8.32
CA ASP A 499 22.41 -1.53 -9.72
C ASP A 499 22.83 -0.07 -9.87
N VAL A 500 23.93 0.14 -10.59
CA VAL A 500 24.48 1.46 -10.90
C VAL A 500 24.42 1.65 -12.41
N ALA A 501 23.67 2.64 -12.87
CA ALA A 501 23.47 2.85 -14.29
C ALA A 501 24.73 3.37 -14.99
N ALA A 502 24.83 3.12 -16.29
CA ALA A 502 25.83 3.80 -17.12
C ALA A 502 25.59 5.32 -17.07
N GLY A 503 26.64 6.10 -16.86
CA GLY A 503 26.59 7.55 -16.68
C GLY A 503 26.50 8.01 -15.23
N ASP A 504 26.14 7.14 -14.28
CA ASP A 504 26.19 7.45 -12.85
C ASP A 504 27.64 7.41 -12.34
N ARG A 505 27.89 8.00 -11.17
CA ARG A 505 29.22 8.02 -10.52
C ARG A 505 29.15 7.33 -9.16
N LEU A 506 30.26 6.69 -8.79
CA LEU A 506 30.48 6.21 -7.42
C LEU A 506 31.22 7.29 -6.63
N VAL A 507 30.73 7.56 -5.43
CA VAL A 507 31.27 8.59 -4.54
C VAL A 507 31.59 7.96 -3.19
N ILE A 508 32.86 7.95 -2.82
CA ILE A 508 33.29 7.65 -1.46
C ILE A 508 33.23 8.92 -0.64
N THR A 509 32.48 8.87 0.46
CA THR A 509 32.40 9.96 1.43
C THR A 509 32.99 9.53 2.75
N VAL A 510 33.82 10.38 3.37
CA VAL A 510 34.40 10.14 4.68
C VAL A 510 33.95 11.26 5.61
N ASN A 511 33.10 10.93 6.59
CA ASN A 511 32.52 11.89 7.54
C ASN A 511 33.12 11.69 8.93
N THR A 512 33.10 12.72 9.76
CA THR A 512 33.63 12.66 11.15
C THR A 512 32.56 12.46 12.22
N THR A 513 31.28 12.58 11.85
CA THR A 513 30.15 12.46 12.77
C THR A 513 29.01 11.67 12.12
N ASP A 514 28.29 10.87 12.91
CA ASP A 514 27.12 10.08 12.53
C ASP A 514 26.15 9.96 13.71
N GLN A 515 24.84 10.05 13.45
CA GLN A 515 23.84 10.07 14.53
C GLN A 515 23.69 8.75 15.31
N ALA A 516 24.01 7.59 14.72
CA ALA A 516 23.78 6.29 15.34
C ALA A 516 24.89 5.89 16.33
N PHE A 517 26.03 6.57 16.26
CA PHE A 517 27.25 6.22 16.98
C PHE A 517 27.59 7.23 18.08
N ARG A 518 28.48 6.85 19.00
CA ARG A 518 29.05 7.79 19.96
C ARG A 518 30.03 8.72 19.26
N MET A 519 29.79 10.03 19.40
CA MET A 519 30.60 11.06 18.77
C MET A 519 31.90 11.37 19.54
N PRO A 520 32.95 11.87 18.86
CA PRO A 520 34.16 12.34 19.51
C PRO A 520 33.87 13.41 20.57
N GLY A 521 34.51 13.30 21.73
CA GLY A 521 34.39 14.27 22.82
C GLY A 521 35.20 15.55 22.58
N ASP A 522 36.34 15.44 21.89
CA ASP A 522 37.26 16.55 21.62
C ASP A 522 37.25 16.95 20.14
N PRO A 523 37.40 18.25 19.82
CA PRO A 523 37.45 18.67 18.44
C PRO A 523 38.76 18.26 17.77
N ALA A 524 38.68 17.87 16.50
CA ALA A 524 39.83 17.43 15.72
C ALA A 524 39.79 17.93 14.28
N VAL A 525 40.97 18.01 13.66
CA VAL A 525 41.09 18.15 12.21
C VAL A 525 41.89 16.96 11.70
N TYR A 526 41.34 16.33 10.67
CA TYR A 526 41.96 15.20 9.98
C TYR A 526 42.24 15.59 8.54
N THR A 527 43.35 15.11 7.99
CA THR A 527 43.61 15.13 6.55
C THR A 527 43.33 13.74 6.01
N VAL A 528 42.45 13.65 5.02
CA VAL A 528 42.08 12.39 4.37
C VAL A 528 42.46 12.45 2.89
N ALA A 529 43.10 11.41 2.40
CA ALA A 529 43.45 11.21 1.00
C ALA A 529 43.18 9.77 0.56
N LEU A 530 43.23 9.51 -0.75
CA LEU A 530 43.27 8.14 -1.28
C LEU A 530 44.69 7.59 -1.12
N ALA A 531 44.83 6.43 -0.49
CA ALA A 531 46.09 5.68 -0.51
C ALA A 531 46.28 5.01 -1.87
N ASP A 532 45.20 4.45 -2.42
CA ASP A 532 45.16 3.89 -3.78
C ASP A 532 44.05 4.60 -4.59
N PRO A 533 44.26 4.94 -5.87
CA PRO A 533 43.29 5.68 -6.68
C PRO A 533 42.17 4.78 -7.24
N ALA A 534 41.71 3.79 -6.46
CA ALA A 534 40.71 2.83 -6.90
C ALA A 534 39.77 2.38 -5.77
N LEU A 535 38.49 2.24 -6.12
CA LEU A 535 37.48 1.49 -5.38
C LEU A 535 37.43 0.07 -5.94
N VAL A 536 37.61 -0.94 -5.09
CA VAL A 536 37.43 -2.34 -5.49
C VAL A 536 35.98 -2.72 -5.23
N VAL A 537 35.27 -3.09 -6.30
CA VAL A 537 33.84 -3.45 -6.27
C VAL A 537 33.67 -4.94 -6.53
N PRO A 538 32.89 -5.68 -5.72
CA PRO A 538 32.59 -7.08 -5.95
C PRO A 538 31.47 -7.26 -6.99
N GLU A 539 31.64 -8.25 -7.86
CA GLU A 539 30.66 -8.68 -8.86
C GLU A 539 30.36 -10.17 -8.66
N VAL A 540 29.09 -10.53 -8.80
CA VAL A 540 28.58 -11.90 -8.66
C VAL A 540 27.75 -12.22 -9.90
N GLU A 541 27.96 -13.39 -10.48
CA GLU A 541 27.07 -13.86 -11.55
C GLU A 541 25.74 -14.31 -10.93
N MET A 542 24.70 -13.51 -11.16
CA MET A 542 23.34 -13.79 -10.69
C MET A 542 22.37 -13.99 -11.84
N THR A 543 21.39 -14.86 -11.63
CA THR A 543 20.22 -15.01 -12.50
C THR A 543 18.98 -14.42 -11.83
N GLY A 544 18.39 -13.41 -12.46
CA GLY A 544 17.14 -12.79 -12.01
C GLY A 544 15.93 -13.67 -12.31
N SER A 545 15.09 -13.91 -11.30
CA SER A 545 13.76 -14.47 -11.51
C SER A 545 12.81 -13.32 -11.81
N ALA A 546 12.74 -12.88 -13.06
CA ALA A 546 11.75 -11.88 -13.46
C ALA A 546 10.33 -12.47 -13.26
N SER A 547 9.67 -12.11 -12.17
CA SER A 547 8.25 -12.36 -11.92
C SER A 547 7.40 -11.40 -12.75
N GLY A 548 7.49 -11.56 -14.06
CA GLY A 548 6.72 -10.79 -15.03
C GLY A 548 6.36 -11.67 -16.20
N LEU A 549 5.13 -11.58 -16.67
CA LEU A 549 4.78 -12.16 -17.97
C LEU A 549 5.68 -11.49 -19.01
N PRO A 550 6.46 -12.27 -19.78
CA PRO A 550 7.42 -11.72 -20.73
C PRO A 550 6.71 -10.77 -21.69
N LEU A 551 7.40 -9.76 -22.22
CA LEU A 551 6.76 -8.70 -23.02
C LEU A 551 5.90 -9.24 -24.18
N TRP A 552 6.17 -10.45 -24.68
CA TRP A 552 5.37 -11.14 -25.70
C TRP A 552 4.00 -11.65 -25.21
N ALA A 553 3.79 -11.84 -23.91
CA ALA A 553 2.55 -12.35 -23.33
C ALA A 553 1.47 -11.26 -23.17
N TRP A 554 1.86 -9.99 -22.98
CA TRP A 554 0.92 -8.86 -22.89
C TRP A 554 0.00 -8.72 -24.12
N PRO A 555 0.47 -8.86 -25.37
CA PRO A 555 -0.39 -8.94 -26.55
C PRO A 555 -1.45 -10.06 -26.48
N LEU A 556 -1.10 -11.23 -25.94
CA LEU A 556 -2.01 -12.38 -25.84
C LEU A 556 -3.06 -12.17 -24.76
N ILE A 557 -2.68 -11.58 -23.62
CA ILE A 557 -3.62 -11.19 -22.56
C ILE A 557 -4.58 -10.11 -23.07
N ALA A 558 -4.07 -9.09 -23.75
CA ALA A 558 -4.88 -8.06 -24.38
C ALA A 558 -5.88 -8.65 -25.39
N LEU A 559 -5.46 -9.63 -26.19
CA LEU A 559 -6.33 -10.36 -27.11
C LEU A 559 -7.39 -11.20 -26.37
N GLY A 560 -7.01 -11.88 -25.29
CA GLY A 560 -7.93 -12.66 -24.46
C GLY A 560 -8.99 -11.78 -23.78
N VAL A 561 -8.59 -10.65 -23.21
CA VAL A 561 -9.49 -9.65 -22.63
C VAL A 561 -10.40 -9.05 -23.71
N LEU A 562 -9.87 -8.72 -24.88
CA LEU A 562 -10.66 -8.22 -26.01
C LEU A 562 -11.74 -9.24 -26.45
N LEU A 563 -11.36 -10.51 -26.59
CA LEU A 563 -12.28 -11.59 -26.95
C LEU A 563 -13.35 -11.80 -25.87
N LEU A 564 -12.96 -11.77 -24.60
CA LEU A 564 -13.88 -11.88 -23.47
C LEU A 564 -14.88 -10.73 -23.50
N VAL A 565 -14.41 -9.48 -23.61
CA VAL A 565 -15.26 -8.27 -23.70
C VAL A 565 -16.21 -8.34 -24.89
N VAL A 566 -15.75 -8.78 -26.07
CA VAL A 566 -16.62 -8.95 -27.25
C VAL A 566 -17.68 -10.02 -27.00
N LEU A 567 -17.33 -11.11 -26.31
CA LEU A 567 -18.24 -12.20 -25.99
C LEU A 567 -19.28 -11.76 -24.94
N THR A 568 -18.88 -11.08 -23.86
CA THR A 568 -19.79 -10.53 -22.86
C THR A 568 -20.70 -9.47 -23.45
N LEU A 569 -20.18 -8.55 -24.28
CA LEU A 569 -20.99 -7.54 -24.96
C LEU A 569 -22.02 -8.16 -25.94
N ARG A 570 -21.73 -9.34 -26.51
CA ARG A 570 -22.71 -10.08 -27.33
C ARG A 570 -23.73 -10.86 -26.52
N LEU A 571 -23.33 -11.46 -25.40
CA LEU A 571 -24.22 -12.25 -24.54
C LEU A 571 -25.11 -11.39 -23.63
N LEU A 572 -24.62 -10.23 -23.20
CA LEU A 572 -25.33 -9.30 -22.30
C LEU A 572 -26.10 -8.20 -23.03
N ARG A 573 -26.12 -8.17 -24.38
CA ARG A 573 -26.92 -7.20 -25.13
C ARG A 573 -28.41 -7.46 -24.87
N PRO A 574 -29.14 -6.61 -24.13
CA PRO A 574 -30.58 -6.78 -23.98
C PRO A 574 -31.22 -6.63 -25.36
N ARG A 575 -32.02 -7.63 -25.77
CA ARG A 575 -32.90 -7.51 -26.93
C ARG A 575 -33.98 -6.49 -26.56
N VAL A 576 -33.79 -5.22 -26.95
CA VAL A 576 -34.86 -4.22 -26.92
C VAL A 576 -35.84 -4.60 -28.03
N THR A 577 -36.80 -5.45 -27.71
CA THR A 577 -37.95 -5.77 -28.57
C THR A 577 -38.99 -4.66 -28.42
N GLY A 578 -38.83 -3.60 -29.21
CA GLY A 578 -39.82 -2.54 -29.34
C GLY A 578 -39.57 -1.76 -30.63
N ALA A 579 -40.63 -1.41 -31.36
CA ALA A 579 -40.51 -0.58 -32.55
C ALA A 579 -39.87 0.77 -32.17
N ARG A 580 -38.79 1.15 -32.85
CA ARG A 580 -38.09 2.43 -32.63
C ARG A 580 -38.93 3.64 -33.04
N THR A 581 -39.91 3.42 -33.91
CA THR A 581 -40.80 4.44 -34.48
C THR A 581 -42.23 3.92 -34.53
N ARG A 582 -43.19 4.75 -34.15
CA ARG A 582 -44.64 4.52 -34.10
C ARG A 582 -45.34 5.63 -34.89
N PRO A 583 -45.60 5.42 -36.20
CA PRO A 583 -46.18 6.45 -37.07
C PRO A 583 -47.57 6.92 -36.62
N ASP A 584 -48.32 6.06 -35.93
CA ASP A 584 -49.61 6.35 -35.33
C ASP A 584 -49.56 7.43 -34.23
N LEU A 585 -48.37 7.68 -33.67
CA LEU A 585 -48.13 8.69 -32.63
C LEU A 585 -47.40 9.95 -33.17
N ALA A 586 -47.23 10.07 -34.49
CA ALA A 586 -46.42 11.14 -35.09
C ALA A 586 -46.98 12.55 -34.84
N GLU A 587 -48.30 12.69 -34.72
CA GLU A 587 -48.98 13.97 -34.49
C GLU A 587 -49.02 14.38 -33.00
N SER A 588 -48.62 13.49 -32.09
CA SER A 588 -48.59 13.75 -30.65
C SER A 588 -47.18 14.14 -30.19
N PRO A 589 -46.98 15.35 -29.65
CA PRO A 589 -45.67 15.79 -29.16
C PRO A 589 -45.03 14.83 -28.16
N LEU A 590 -45.79 14.37 -27.16
CA LEU A 590 -45.30 13.43 -26.15
C LEU A 590 -46.36 12.40 -25.81
N VAL A 591 -45.97 11.12 -25.85
CA VAL A 591 -46.81 9.98 -25.43
C VAL A 591 -46.01 9.15 -24.44
N ILE A 592 -46.61 8.89 -23.28
CA ILE A 592 -46.03 8.05 -22.23
C ILE A 592 -46.92 6.81 -22.09
N GLU A 593 -46.35 5.61 -22.23
CA GLU A 593 -47.04 4.32 -22.16
C GLU A 593 -46.40 3.40 -21.11
N GLY A 594 -47.18 2.96 -20.12
CA GLY A 594 -46.84 1.94 -19.12
C GLY A 594 -45.57 2.24 -18.34
N LEU A 595 -45.26 3.52 -18.09
CA LEU A 595 -43.95 3.93 -17.63
C LEU A 595 -43.71 3.53 -16.16
N VAL A 596 -42.64 2.78 -15.90
CA VAL A 596 -42.27 2.32 -14.55
C VAL A 596 -40.82 2.68 -14.26
N LYS A 597 -40.55 3.15 -13.04
CA LYS A 597 -39.20 3.30 -12.50
C LYS A 597 -39.09 2.70 -11.11
N GLN A 598 -38.20 1.73 -10.99
CA GLN A 598 -37.75 1.18 -9.72
C GLN A 598 -36.27 1.54 -9.51
N PHE A 599 -35.96 2.10 -8.35
CA PHE A 599 -34.58 2.36 -7.91
C PHE A 599 -34.09 1.20 -7.02
N GLY A 600 -32.77 1.04 -6.92
CA GLY A 600 -32.15 0.02 -6.06
C GLY A 600 -32.68 0.11 -4.62
N LYS A 601 -32.86 -1.05 -3.97
CA LYS A 601 -33.59 -1.26 -2.69
C LYS A 601 -35.13 -1.34 -2.79
N GLY A 602 -35.70 -1.41 -3.99
CA GLY A 602 -37.12 -1.77 -4.18
C GLY A 602 -38.09 -0.59 -4.24
N VAL A 603 -37.64 0.65 -4.17
CA VAL A 603 -38.49 1.85 -4.22
C VAL A 603 -39.03 2.07 -5.63
N ARG A 604 -40.36 1.98 -5.80
CA ARG A 604 -41.07 2.21 -7.06
C ARG A 604 -41.53 3.67 -7.14
N ALA A 605 -40.75 4.51 -7.83
CA ALA A 605 -41.01 5.95 -7.94
C ALA A 605 -42.06 6.31 -9.00
N VAL A 606 -42.19 5.47 -10.03
CA VAL A 606 -43.22 5.57 -11.07
C VAL A 606 -43.75 4.15 -11.32
N ALA A 607 -45.07 3.99 -11.39
CA ALA A 607 -45.76 2.71 -11.24
C ALA A 607 -46.82 2.46 -12.32
N GLY A 608 -46.48 2.72 -13.59
CA GLY A 608 -47.39 2.53 -14.73
C GLY A 608 -48.12 3.83 -15.07
N VAL A 609 -47.36 4.84 -15.49
CA VAL A 609 -47.91 6.12 -15.93
C VAL A 609 -48.23 6.07 -17.42
N ASP A 610 -49.43 6.55 -17.77
CA ASP A 610 -49.96 6.60 -19.13
C ASP A 610 -50.64 7.95 -19.38
N PHE A 611 -50.13 8.73 -20.34
CA PHE A 611 -50.82 9.93 -20.83
C PHE A 611 -50.24 10.43 -22.16
N THR A 612 -51.03 11.22 -22.88
CA THR A 612 -50.65 11.87 -24.14
C THR A 612 -50.76 13.38 -23.99
N VAL A 613 -49.77 14.11 -24.51
CA VAL A 613 -49.75 15.57 -24.51
C VAL A 613 -50.16 16.08 -25.89
N PRO A 614 -51.27 16.85 -26.00
CA PRO A 614 -51.67 17.50 -27.25
C PRO A 614 -50.65 18.55 -27.72
N ARG A 615 -50.71 18.92 -29.00
CA ARG A 615 -49.85 19.97 -29.56
C ARG A 615 -50.37 21.38 -29.24
N GLY A 616 -49.47 22.32 -28.97
CA GLY A 616 -49.80 23.73 -28.81
C GLY A 616 -50.43 24.08 -27.46
N VAL A 617 -50.23 23.21 -26.45
CA VAL A 617 -50.85 23.37 -25.13
C VAL A 617 -49.79 23.62 -24.07
N VAL A 618 -50.19 24.31 -23.00
CA VAL A 618 -49.49 24.32 -21.72
C VAL A 618 -50.12 23.25 -20.84
N LEU A 619 -49.36 22.20 -20.52
CA LEU A 619 -49.77 21.07 -19.69
C LEU A 619 -49.11 21.13 -18.32
N GLY A 620 -49.92 21.08 -17.26
CA GLY A 620 -49.46 21.02 -15.87
C GLY A 620 -49.43 19.59 -15.35
N LEU A 621 -48.26 19.10 -14.95
CA LEU A 621 -48.08 17.86 -14.22
C LEU A 621 -48.22 18.16 -12.71
N LEU A 622 -49.33 17.75 -12.12
CA LEU A 622 -49.73 18.09 -10.75
C LEU A 622 -49.56 16.90 -9.81
N GLY A 623 -49.38 17.18 -8.52
CA GLY A 623 -49.27 16.15 -7.50
C GLY A 623 -48.43 16.63 -6.33
N PRO A 624 -48.54 16.00 -5.15
CA PRO A 624 -47.70 16.33 -4.01
C PRO A 624 -46.22 16.00 -4.29
N ASN A 625 -45.34 16.45 -3.40
CA ASN A 625 -43.94 16.03 -3.42
C ASN A 625 -43.85 14.50 -3.29
N GLY A 626 -42.99 13.87 -4.08
CA GLY A 626 -42.89 12.41 -4.15
C GLY A 626 -43.94 11.71 -5.02
N ALA A 627 -44.82 12.43 -5.73
CA ALA A 627 -45.81 11.81 -6.64
C ALA A 627 -45.20 11.18 -7.92
N GLY A 628 -43.91 11.35 -8.18
CA GLY A 628 -43.22 10.80 -9.36
C GLY A 628 -43.09 11.75 -10.56
N LYS A 629 -43.43 13.04 -10.40
CA LYS A 629 -43.41 14.08 -11.46
C LYS A 629 -42.02 14.25 -12.10
N THR A 630 -41.05 14.67 -11.29
CA THR A 630 -39.65 14.86 -11.72
C THR A 630 -39.04 13.58 -12.28
N THR A 631 -39.35 12.41 -11.70
CA THR A 631 -38.87 11.11 -12.20
C THR A 631 -39.44 10.78 -13.58
N THR A 632 -40.73 11.07 -13.82
CA THR A 632 -41.38 10.89 -15.12
C THR A 632 -40.76 11.81 -16.17
N MET A 633 -40.54 13.07 -15.79
CA MET A 633 -39.85 14.08 -16.60
C MET A 633 -38.42 13.66 -16.98
N ARG A 634 -37.62 13.17 -16.03
CA ARG A 634 -36.27 12.66 -16.31
C ARG A 634 -36.24 11.47 -17.26
N MET A 635 -37.24 10.60 -17.18
CA MET A 635 -37.39 9.50 -18.13
C MET A 635 -37.81 9.98 -19.52
N ALA A 636 -38.68 10.99 -19.61
CA ALA A 636 -39.09 11.58 -20.89
C ALA A 636 -37.95 12.31 -21.62
N MET A 637 -36.92 12.76 -20.90
CA MET A 637 -35.69 13.33 -21.47
C MET A 637 -34.58 12.31 -21.70
N GLY A 638 -34.80 11.03 -21.35
CA GLY A 638 -33.76 10.01 -21.43
C GLY A 638 -32.60 10.15 -20.42
N LEU A 639 -32.73 11.02 -19.40
CA LEU A 639 -31.74 11.19 -18.33
C LEU A 639 -31.71 9.99 -17.38
N ILE A 640 -32.86 9.30 -17.25
CA ILE A 640 -32.99 8.07 -16.46
C ILE A 640 -33.69 7.03 -17.33
N GLN A 641 -33.15 5.82 -17.39
CA GLN A 641 -33.79 4.73 -18.13
C GLN A 641 -35.00 4.19 -17.36
N PRO A 642 -36.18 4.03 -18.00
CA PRO A 642 -37.32 3.37 -17.38
C PRO A 642 -37.01 1.89 -17.12
N THR A 643 -37.56 1.35 -16.03
CA THR A 643 -37.53 -0.08 -15.73
C THR A 643 -38.47 -0.84 -16.67
N GLU A 644 -39.65 -0.28 -16.94
CA GLU A 644 -40.63 -0.78 -17.91
C GLU A 644 -41.33 0.40 -18.60
N GLY A 645 -42.01 0.13 -19.72
CA GLY A 645 -42.74 1.14 -20.50
C GLY A 645 -41.88 1.89 -21.51
N SER A 646 -42.48 2.88 -22.15
CA SER A 646 -41.87 3.66 -23.23
C SER A 646 -42.32 5.12 -23.19
N VAL A 647 -41.45 6.01 -23.66
CA VAL A 647 -41.82 7.38 -24.00
C VAL A 647 -41.60 7.58 -25.49
N PHE A 648 -42.54 8.20 -26.17
CA PHE A 648 -42.46 8.55 -27.58
C PHE A 648 -42.60 10.06 -27.75
N VAL A 649 -41.78 10.63 -28.62
CA VAL A 649 -41.82 12.05 -28.99
C VAL A 649 -42.02 12.12 -30.49
N PHE A 650 -43.16 12.65 -30.94
CA PHE A 650 -43.58 12.62 -32.35
C PHE A 650 -43.42 11.22 -32.99
N GLY A 651 -43.83 10.18 -32.26
CA GLY A 651 -43.73 8.79 -32.68
C GLY A 651 -42.34 8.16 -32.60
N GLU A 652 -41.28 8.89 -32.27
CA GLU A 652 -39.95 8.31 -32.06
C GLU A 652 -39.73 7.94 -30.59
N ARG A 653 -39.26 6.71 -30.33
CA ARG A 653 -39.04 6.25 -28.96
C ARG A 653 -37.86 6.98 -28.33
N VAL A 654 -38.05 7.54 -27.16
CA VAL A 654 -36.99 8.17 -26.37
C VAL A 654 -36.11 7.08 -25.74
N THR A 655 -34.82 7.19 -26.00
CA THR A 655 -33.75 6.44 -25.33
C THR A 655 -32.60 7.40 -25.02
N PRO A 656 -31.68 7.07 -24.09
CA PRO A 656 -30.49 7.88 -23.87
C PRO A 656 -29.75 8.18 -25.18
N GLY A 657 -29.55 9.47 -25.49
CA GLY A 657 -28.90 9.93 -26.72
C GLY A 657 -29.74 9.84 -28.01
N ALA A 658 -31.06 9.60 -27.93
CA ALA A 658 -31.92 9.56 -29.11
C ALA A 658 -31.93 10.93 -29.85
N PRO A 659 -31.82 10.95 -31.20
CA PRO A 659 -31.84 12.20 -31.96
C PRO A 659 -33.07 13.06 -31.70
N VAL A 660 -34.24 12.45 -31.47
CA VAL A 660 -35.50 13.15 -31.16
C VAL A 660 -35.41 14.05 -29.92
N LEU A 661 -34.48 13.80 -29.00
CA LEU A 661 -34.26 14.67 -27.83
C LEU A 661 -33.86 16.09 -28.21
N SER A 662 -33.33 16.33 -29.41
CA SER A 662 -33.06 17.69 -29.89
C SER A 662 -34.33 18.54 -30.07
N ARG A 663 -35.51 17.90 -30.08
CA ARG A 663 -36.82 18.56 -30.16
C ARG A 663 -37.40 18.89 -28.77
N ILE A 664 -36.68 18.56 -27.70
CA ILE A 664 -37.07 18.83 -26.31
C ILE A 664 -36.06 19.80 -25.69
N GLY A 665 -36.54 20.95 -25.25
CA GLY A 665 -35.84 21.84 -24.34
C GLY A 665 -36.24 21.56 -22.92
N ALA A 666 -35.29 21.56 -21.99
CA ALA A 666 -35.61 21.20 -20.61
C ALA A 666 -34.88 22.03 -19.56
N PHE A 667 -35.59 22.21 -18.44
CA PHE A 667 -35.09 22.83 -17.23
C PHE A 667 -35.53 21.97 -16.04
N VAL A 668 -34.62 21.12 -15.53
CA VAL A 668 -34.88 20.17 -14.45
C VAL A 668 -33.72 20.24 -13.45
N GLU A 669 -34.03 20.36 -12.14
CA GLU A 669 -33.06 20.54 -11.02
C GLU A 669 -32.33 21.90 -10.89
N GLY A 670 -32.91 22.99 -11.41
CA GLY A 670 -32.38 24.34 -11.22
C GLY A 670 -31.09 24.63 -12.01
N PRO A 671 -30.74 25.90 -12.30
CA PRO A 671 -29.65 26.18 -13.23
C PRO A 671 -28.30 26.33 -12.51
N GLY A 672 -27.31 25.52 -12.93
CA GLY A 672 -25.91 25.66 -12.57
C GLY A 672 -25.18 26.68 -13.44
N PHE A 673 -25.48 27.98 -13.28
CA PHE A 673 -24.80 29.04 -14.05
C PHE A 673 -23.44 29.43 -13.46
N LEU A 674 -22.51 29.82 -14.33
CA LEU A 674 -21.24 30.42 -13.94
C LEU A 674 -21.48 31.87 -13.49
N PRO A 675 -21.29 32.20 -12.20
CA PRO A 675 -21.75 33.47 -11.63
C PRO A 675 -20.94 34.68 -12.11
N HIS A 676 -19.71 34.46 -12.58
CA HIS A 676 -18.81 35.51 -13.04
C HIS A 676 -19.01 35.89 -14.51
N LEU A 677 -19.74 35.08 -15.28
CA LEU A 677 -20.13 35.32 -16.66
C LEU A 677 -21.47 36.06 -16.73
N SER A 678 -21.70 36.80 -17.82
CA SER A 678 -22.99 37.36 -18.18
C SER A 678 -24.00 36.27 -18.54
N GLY A 679 -25.29 36.62 -18.56
CA GLY A 679 -26.33 35.71 -19.03
C GLY A 679 -26.09 35.27 -20.47
N ARG A 680 -25.69 36.20 -21.34
CA ARG A 680 -25.36 35.92 -22.75
C ARG A 680 -24.20 34.92 -22.88
N GLU A 681 -23.14 35.09 -22.10
CA GLU A 681 -21.97 34.19 -22.10
C GLU A 681 -22.32 32.79 -21.56
N ASN A 682 -23.21 32.70 -20.57
CA ASN A 682 -23.68 31.40 -20.08
C ASN A 682 -24.46 30.63 -21.17
N LEU A 683 -25.34 31.31 -21.92
CA LEU A 683 -26.10 30.69 -23.01
C LEU A 683 -25.20 30.25 -24.17
N ASP A 684 -24.25 31.09 -24.59
CA ASP A 684 -23.28 30.74 -25.65
C ASP A 684 -22.39 29.57 -25.23
N LEU A 685 -21.91 29.54 -23.99
CA LEU A 685 -21.12 28.43 -23.46
C LEU A 685 -21.91 27.12 -23.45
N TYR A 686 -23.17 27.15 -22.98
CA TYR A 686 -24.05 25.99 -22.96
C TYR A 686 -24.30 25.44 -24.38
N TRP A 687 -24.60 26.32 -25.33
CA TRP A 687 -24.79 25.91 -26.73
C TRP A 687 -23.54 25.28 -27.33
N ARG A 688 -22.36 25.87 -27.10
CA ARG A 688 -21.08 25.32 -27.57
C ARG A 688 -20.72 23.97 -26.96
N ALA A 689 -21.06 23.76 -25.69
CA ALA A 689 -20.85 22.48 -25.02
C ALA A 689 -21.64 21.33 -25.68
N SER A 690 -22.73 21.64 -26.40
CA SER A 690 -23.47 20.65 -27.21
C SER A 690 -22.83 20.33 -28.57
N GLY A 691 -21.64 20.88 -28.87
CA GLY A 691 -20.94 20.72 -30.14
C GLY A 691 -21.47 21.59 -31.27
N ARG A 692 -22.26 22.62 -30.95
CA ARG A 692 -22.92 23.53 -31.92
C ARG A 692 -22.31 24.93 -31.81
N SER A 693 -22.25 25.66 -32.93
CA SER A 693 -21.76 27.05 -32.95
C SER A 693 -22.82 27.97 -33.55
N GLY A 694 -22.89 29.21 -33.04
CA GLY A 694 -23.81 30.24 -33.53
C GLY A 694 -25.29 29.87 -33.38
N GLU A 695 -25.87 30.12 -32.20
CA GLU A 695 -27.30 29.87 -31.96
C GLU A 695 -28.18 30.76 -32.86
N PRO A 696 -28.95 30.20 -33.82
CA PRO A 696 -29.67 31.01 -34.80
C PRO A 696 -30.89 31.73 -34.24
N TYR A 697 -31.45 31.26 -33.12
CA TYR A 697 -32.65 31.83 -32.50
C TYR A 697 -32.37 32.65 -31.25
N LEU A 698 -31.11 32.99 -30.97
CA LEU A 698 -30.72 33.61 -29.70
C LEU A 698 -31.53 34.88 -29.39
N GLU A 699 -31.68 35.79 -30.36
CA GLU A 699 -32.42 37.04 -30.14
C GLU A 699 -33.92 36.78 -29.92
N GLN A 700 -34.53 35.81 -30.62
CA GLN A 700 -35.92 35.40 -30.40
C GLN A 700 -36.11 34.77 -29.00
N VAL A 701 -35.16 33.95 -28.56
CA VAL A 701 -35.16 33.36 -27.21
C VAL A 701 -35.05 34.44 -26.14
N LEU A 702 -34.19 35.44 -26.35
CA LEU A 702 -34.02 36.56 -25.41
C LEU A 702 -35.25 37.48 -25.35
N GLU A 703 -35.93 37.68 -26.48
CA GLU A 703 -37.20 38.39 -26.56
C GLU A 703 -38.28 37.66 -25.75
N ILE A 704 -38.47 36.36 -25.98
CA ILE A 704 -39.45 35.54 -25.26
C ILE A 704 -39.12 35.46 -23.76
N ALA A 705 -37.85 35.28 -23.39
CA ALA A 705 -37.44 35.18 -21.99
C ALA A 705 -37.56 36.50 -21.21
N GLY A 706 -37.69 37.65 -21.89
CA GLY A 706 -37.96 38.94 -21.24
C GLY A 706 -36.88 39.41 -20.26
N LEU A 707 -35.60 39.17 -20.57
CA LEU A 707 -34.46 39.59 -19.74
C LEU A 707 -33.94 41.01 -20.08
N GLY A 708 -34.26 41.52 -21.27
CA GLY A 708 -33.88 42.87 -21.72
C GLY A 708 -32.37 43.16 -21.59
N PRO A 709 -31.97 44.39 -21.20
CA PRO A 709 -30.56 44.77 -21.10
C PRO A 709 -29.82 44.06 -19.95
N SER A 710 -30.53 43.31 -19.10
CA SER A 710 -29.89 42.59 -18.00
C SER A 710 -29.05 41.40 -18.49
N ILE A 711 -29.28 40.90 -19.71
CA ILE A 711 -28.60 39.73 -20.27
C ILE A 711 -27.07 39.90 -20.32
N ASP A 712 -26.59 41.13 -20.49
CA ASP A 712 -25.16 41.45 -20.57
C ASP A 712 -24.53 41.71 -19.19
N ARG A 713 -25.31 41.65 -18.11
CA ARG A 713 -24.79 41.73 -16.73
C ARG A 713 -24.40 40.35 -16.21
N LYS A 714 -23.41 40.31 -15.31
CA LYS A 714 -22.94 39.07 -14.66
C LYS A 714 -24.04 38.39 -13.85
N VAL A 715 -24.18 37.06 -13.98
CA VAL A 715 -25.25 36.28 -13.33
C VAL A 715 -25.20 36.37 -11.80
N ARG A 716 -24.04 36.63 -11.18
CA ARG A 716 -23.96 36.89 -9.73
C ARG A 716 -24.84 38.02 -9.23
N THR A 717 -25.22 38.98 -10.10
CA THR A 717 -26.08 40.12 -9.73
C THR A 717 -27.56 39.88 -10.06
N TYR A 718 -27.94 38.68 -10.48
CA TYR A 718 -29.32 38.35 -10.86
C TYR A 718 -30.14 38.02 -9.61
N SER A 719 -31.39 38.52 -9.57
CA SER A 719 -32.38 38.02 -8.62
C SER A 719 -32.75 36.57 -8.95
N GLN A 720 -33.46 35.91 -8.04
CA GLN A 720 -33.95 34.55 -8.26
C GLN A 720 -34.82 34.44 -9.52
N GLY A 721 -35.77 35.36 -9.74
CA GLY A 721 -36.58 35.39 -10.95
C GLY A 721 -35.77 35.62 -12.24
N MET A 722 -34.71 36.41 -12.19
CA MET A 722 -33.83 36.59 -13.35
C MET A 722 -33.02 35.33 -13.66
N LYS A 723 -32.57 34.59 -12.63
CA LYS A 723 -31.91 33.28 -12.83
C LYS A 723 -32.88 32.26 -13.41
N GLN A 724 -34.13 32.28 -12.95
CA GLN A 724 -35.19 31.40 -13.45
C GLN A 724 -35.48 31.65 -14.93
N ARG A 725 -35.61 32.93 -15.33
CA ARG A 725 -35.77 33.32 -16.74
C ARG A 725 -34.58 32.93 -17.60
N LEU A 726 -33.36 33.08 -17.09
CA LEU A 726 -32.17 32.63 -17.80
C LEU A 726 -32.17 31.10 -17.96
N GLY A 727 -32.65 30.36 -16.96
CA GLY A 727 -32.83 28.90 -17.03
C GLY A 727 -33.80 28.48 -18.12
N ILE A 728 -34.90 29.20 -18.25
CA ILE A 728 -35.89 28.98 -19.30
C ILE A 728 -35.35 29.40 -20.67
N ALA A 729 -34.64 30.51 -20.77
CA ALA A 729 -33.95 30.92 -21.99
C ALA A 729 -32.96 29.83 -22.46
N GLN A 730 -32.21 29.24 -21.53
CA GLN A 730 -31.32 28.12 -21.83
C GLN A 730 -32.08 26.89 -22.36
N ALA A 731 -33.25 26.58 -21.79
CA ALA A 731 -34.11 25.50 -22.27
C ALA A 731 -34.71 25.79 -23.67
N MET A 732 -34.86 27.06 -24.05
CA MET A 732 -35.41 27.48 -25.34
C MET A 732 -34.39 27.51 -26.49
N LEU A 733 -33.09 27.34 -26.22
CA LEU A 733 -32.05 27.34 -27.26
C LEU A 733 -32.34 26.26 -28.33
N GLY A 734 -32.23 26.64 -29.60
CA GLY A 734 -32.63 25.82 -30.75
C GLY A 734 -34.14 25.80 -31.04
N MET A 735 -34.95 26.55 -30.27
CA MET A 735 -36.41 26.64 -30.38
C MET A 735 -37.12 25.27 -30.49
N PRO A 736 -36.92 24.38 -29.49
CA PRO A 736 -37.46 23.02 -29.52
C PRO A 736 -39.00 22.99 -29.60
N ASP A 737 -39.55 21.89 -30.10
CA ASP A 737 -41.01 21.73 -30.23
C ASP A 737 -41.71 21.53 -28.87
N ILE A 738 -40.97 21.06 -27.86
CA ILE A 738 -41.45 20.76 -26.51
C ILE A 738 -40.53 21.43 -25.49
N LEU A 739 -41.10 22.19 -24.55
CA LEU A 739 -40.41 22.60 -23.33
C LEU A 739 -40.88 21.78 -22.14
N LEU A 740 -39.94 21.31 -21.34
CA LEU A 740 -40.19 20.51 -20.15
C LEU A 740 -39.54 21.17 -18.93
N LEU A 741 -40.35 21.71 -18.02
CA LEU A 741 -39.92 22.62 -16.95
C LEU A 741 -40.32 22.09 -15.57
N ASP A 742 -39.36 21.72 -14.73
CA ASP A 742 -39.61 21.22 -13.38
C ASP A 742 -39.69 22.39 -12.39
N GLU A 743 -40.88 22.62 -11.81
CA GLU A 743 -41.20 23.71 -10.89
C GLU A 743 -40.66 25.10 -11.31
N PRO A 744 -41.01 25.59 -12.52
CA PRO A 744 -40.42 26.81 -13.08
C PRO A 744 -40.72 28.08 -12.27
N THR A 745 -41.66 28.03 -11.33
CA THR A 745 -42.22 29.18 -10.62
C THR A 745 -41.91 29.17 -9.13
N ASN A 746 -41.18 28.15 -8.66
CA ASN A 746 -40.83 28.00 -7.26
C ASN A 746 -39.91 29.15 -6.76
N GLY A 747 -40.27 29.74 -5.62
CA GLY A 747 -39.55 30.85 -4.99
C GLY A 747 -39.61 32.20 -5.73
N LEU A 748 -40.59 32.37 -6.63
CA LEU A 748 -40.90 33.65 -7.27
C LEU A 748 -41.99 34.41 -6.48
N ASP A 749 -41.96 35.74 -6.51
CA ASP A 749 -43.05 36.56 -5.97
C ASP A 749 -44.25 36.61 -6.94
N PRO A 750 -45.46 37.02 -6.50
CA PRO A 750 -46.66 37.00 -7.35
C PRO A 750 -46.53 37.81 -8.67
N PRO A 751 -45.88 38.99 -8.71
CA PRO A 751 -45.59 39.67 -9.98
C PRO A 751 -44.71 38.84 -10.92
N GLN A 752 -43.61 38.24 -10.42
CA GLN A 752 -42.71 37.42 -11.23
C GLN A 752 -43.40 36.15 -11.76
N ILE A 753 -44.30 35.54 -10.99
CA ILE A 753 -45.14 34.41 -11.41
C ILE A 753 -46.05 34.81 -12.59
N ARG A 754 -46.73 35.96 -12.49
CA ARG A 754 -47.60 36.45 -13.57
C ARG A 754 -46.81 36.73 -14.85
N GLU A 755 -45.61 37.31 -14.74
CA GLU A 755 -44.75 37.55 -15.90
C GLU A 755 -44.23 36.23 -16.49
N MET A 756 -43.87 35.25 -15.65
CA MET A 756 -43.44 33.92 -16.10
C MET A 756 -44.54 33.20 -16.89
N ARG A 757 -45.78 33.28 -16.42
CA ARG A 757 -46.95 32.74 -17.12
C ARG A 757 -47.05 33.27 -18.56
N GLN A 758 -46.81 34.57 -18.74
CA GLN A 758 -46.85 35.18 -20.07
C GLN A 758 -45.77 34.56 -20.98
N VAL A 759 -44.54 34.42 -20.48
CA VAL A 759 -43.43 33.77 -21.21
C VAL A 759 -43.79 32.35 -21.66
N LEU A 760 -44.39 31.54 -20.78
CA LEU A 760 -44.81 30.17 -21.11
C LEU A 760 -45.94 30.14 -22.14
N HIS A 761 -46.88 31.09 -22.07
CA HIS A 761 -47.97 31.19 -23.01
C HIS A 761 -47.50 31.67 -24.40
N ASP A 762 -46.65 32.70 -24.43
CA ASP A 762 -46.07 33.24 -25.66
C ASP A 762 -45.28 32.16 -26.41
N TYR A 763 -44.51 31.33 -25.68
CA TYR A 763 -43.82 30.19 -26.28
C TYR A 763 -44.76 29.15 -26.89
N ALA A 764 -45.88 28.86 -26.24
CA ALA A 764 -46.87 27.89 -26.71
C ALA A 764 -47.70 28.39 -27.91
N THR A 765 -47.84 29.71 -28.07
CA THR A 765 -48.71 30.35 -29.08
C THR A 765 -48.31 30.03 -30.53
N ASP A 766 -47.05 29.64 -30.76
CA ASP A 766 -46.52 29.23 -32.07
C ASP A 766 -46.73 27.73 -32.40
N GLY A 767 -47.60 27.03 -31.67
CA GLY A 767 -47.87 25.59 -31.86
C GLY A 767 -46.81 24.67 -31.25
N ARG A 768 -45.95 25.22 -30.38
CA ARG A 768 -45.04 24.47 -29.50
C ARG A 768 -45.74 24.08 -28.21
N THR A 769 -45.23 23.08 -27.52
CA THR A 769 -45.89 22.50 -26.35
C THR A 769 -45.06 22.73 -25.10
N VAL A 770 -45.69 23.15 -24.00
CA VAL A 770 -45.01 23.37 -22.72
C VAL A 770 -45.56 22.39 -21.69
N ILE A 771 -44.68 21.66 -21.03
CA ILE A 771 -45.00 20.74 -19.94
C ILE A 771 -44.29 21.25 -18.70
N LEU A 772 -45.05 21.61 -17.68
CA LEU A 772 -44.50 22.09 -16.42
C LEU A 772 -44.96 21.24 -15.25
N SER A 773 -44.09 20.98 -14.28
CA SER A 773 -44.52 20.44 -12.99
C SER A 773 -44.84 21.57 -12.02
N SER A 774 -45.87 21.42 -11.21
CA SER A 774 -46.15 22.33 -10.10
C SER A 774 -46.91 21.61 -8.99
N HIS A 775 -46.74 22.08 -7.76
CA HIS A 775 -47.56 21.72 -6.60
C HIS A 775 -48.51 22.87 -6.20
N LEU A 776 -48.46 24.01 -6.87
CA LEU A 776 -49.29 25.19 -6.63
C LEU A 776 -50.49 25.21 -7.58
N LEU A 777 -51.65 24.79 -7.08
CA LEU A 777 -52.85 24.55 -7.90
C LEU A 777 -53.45 25.84 -8.48
N GLY A 778 -53.48 26.92 -7.69
CA GLY A 778 -53.99 28.22 -8.16
C GLY A 778 -53.16 28.85 -9.28
N GLU A 779 -51.88 28.52 -9.38
CA GLU A 779 -51.03 28.95 -10.50
C GLU A 779 -51.33 28.15 -11.77
N VAL A 780 -51.53 26.84 -11.62
CA VAL A 780 -51.78 25.92 -12.72
C VAL A 780 -53.12 26.22 -13.36
N GLU A 781 -54.16 26.49 -12.57
CA GLU A 781 -55.49 26.86 -13.07
C GLU A 781 -55.44 28.10 -13.99
N GLN A 782 -54.54 29.04 -13.70
CA GLN A 782 -54.40 30.27 -14.47
C GLN A 782 -53.40 30.18 -15.63
N THR A 783 -52.55 29.14 -15.67
CA THR A 783 -51.42 29.04 -16.61
C THR A 783 -51.58 27.89 -17.60
N CYS A 784 -52.16 26.77 -17.16
CA CYS A 784 -52.26 25.54 -17.94
C CYS A 784 -53.63 25.41 -18.61
N THR A 785 -53.62 24.85 -19.82
CA THR A 785 -54.85 24.49 -20.54
C THR A 785 -55.26 23.04 -20.28
N HIS A 786 -54.26 22.19 -20.01
CA HIS A 786 -54.41 20.76 -19.73
C HIS A 786 -53.66 20.41 -18.45
N VAL A 787 -54.12 19.40 -17.73
CA VAL A 787 -53.41 18.92 -16.54
C VAL A 787 -53.40 17.39 -16.47
N VAL A 788 -52.35 16.87 -15.83
CA VAL A 788 -52.20 15.47 -15.47
C VAL A 788 -51.95 15.43 -13.97
N VAL A 789 -52.88 14.88 -13.20
CA VAL A 789 -52.77 14.74 -11.76
C VAL A 789 -52.09 13.41 -11.45
N MET A 790 -50.92 13.46 -10.82
CA MET A 790 -50.15 12.31 -10.38
C MET A 790 -50.27 12.11 -8.88
N HIS A 791 -50.42 10.85 -8.47
CA HIS A 791 -50.35 10.45 -7.07
C HIS A 791 -49.63 9.10 -6.93
N ARG A 792 -48.67 9.02 -6.01
CA ARG A 792 -47.89 7.79 -5.70
C ARG A 792 -47.34 7.06 -6.95
N GLY A 793 -46.86 7.82 -7.93
CA GLY A 793 -46.27 7.28 -9.16
C GLY A 793 -47.28 6.80 -10.21
N THR A 794 -48.57 7.13 -10.09
CA THR A 794 -49.62 6.78 -11.06
C THR A 794 -50.42 8.03 -11.48
N VAL A 795 -51.15 7.96 -12.60
CA VAL A 795 -52.04 9.05 -13.06
C VAL A 795 -53.41 8.88 -12.41
N ALA A 796 -53.80 9.87 -11.61
CA ALA A 796 -55.11 9.93 -10.95
C ALA A 796 -56.20 10.55 -11.85
N ALA A 797 -55.85 11.57 -12.64
CA ALA A 797 -56.74 12.21 -13.60
C ALA A 797 -55.97 12.92 -14.73
N THR A 798 -56.59 13.07 -15.90
CA THR A 798 -56.05 13.84 -17.03
C THR A 798 -57.19 14.47 -17.82
N GLY A 799 -56.98 15.68 -18.34
CA GLY A 799 -57.97 16.40 -19.16
C GLY A 799 -57.66 17.89 -19.27
N THR A 800 -58.56 18.65 -19.88
CA THR A 800 -58.49 20.12 -19.84
C THR A 800 -58.84 20.64 -18.44
N VAL A 801 -58.31 21.79 -18.06
CA VAL A 801 -58.67 22.44 -16.79
C VAL A 801 -60.18 22.71 -16.74
N ALA A 802 -60.79 23.09 -17.86
CA ALA A 802 -62.23 23.34 -17.96
C ALA A 802 -63.08 22.07 -17.74
N GLU A 803 -62.65 20.91 -18.26
CA GLU A 803 -63.36 19.63 -18.07
C GLU A 803 -63.29 19.15 -16.61
N LEU A 804 -62.15 19.34 -15.95
CA LEU A 804 -61.99 18.98 -14.54
C LEU A 804 -62.83 19.86 -13.60
N LEU A 805 -63.15 21.08 -14.02
CA LEU A 805 -64.02 22.02 -13.31
C LEU A 805 -65.50 21.92 -13.75
N ALA A 806 -65.79 21.25 -14.87
CA ALA A 806 -67.14 21.17 -15.43
C ALA A 806 -68.09 20.38 -14.51
N GLY A 807 -69.21 21.00 -14.13
CA GLY A 807 -70.22 20.40 -13.23
C GLY A 807 -70.12 20.84 -11.76
N ARG A 808 -69.12 21.66 -11.40
CA ARG A 808 -68.88 22.11 -10.02
C ARG A 808 -68.77 23.65 -9.94
N ARG A 809 -69.92 24.34 -10.06
CA ARG A 809 -69.96 25.82 -10.06
C ARG A 809 -69.37 26.40 -8.77
N GLY A 810 -68.31 27.18 -8.90
CA GLY A 810 -67.69 27.94 -7.80
C GLY A 810 -66.55 27.23 -7.04
N GLN A 811 -66.15 26.03 -7.47
CA GLN A 811 -64.98 25.33 -6.91
C GLN A 811 -63.70 25.70 -7.66
N GLN A 812 -62.59 25.77 -6.94
CA GLN A 812 -61.24 25.96 -7.49
C GLN A 812 -60.61 24.60 -7.83
N LEU A 813 -59.55 24.59 -8.65
CA LEU A 813 -58.80 23.37 -8.97
C LEU A 813 -58.26 22.67 -7.71
N GLU A 814 -58.05 23.43 -6.64
CA GLU A 814 -57.68 22.95 -5.31
C GLU A 814 -58.71 21.97 -4.72
N ASP A 815 -60.01 22.28 -4.80
CA ASP A 815 -61.07 21.45 -4.26
C ASP A 815 -61.15 20.09 -4.98
N VAL A 816 -61.00 20.10 -6.31
CA VAL A 816 -61.01 18.90 -7.15
C VAL A 816 -59.78 18.03 -6.89
N PHE A 817 -58.62 18.64 -6.68
CA PHE A 817 -57.40 17.93 -6.33
C PHE A 817 -57.49 17.24 -4.97
N MET A 818 -58.08 17.91 -3.96
CA MET A 818 -58.27 17.34 -2.64
C MET A 818 -59.22 16.14 -2.65
N ASP A 819 -60.28 16.17 -3.47
CA ASP A 819 -61.15 15.01 -3.70
C ASP A 819 -60.42 13.81 -4.33
N LEU A 820 -59.46 14.08 -5.23
CA LEU A 820 -58.73 13.04 -5.97
C LEU A 820 -57.53 12.46 -5.21
N VAL A 821 -56.92 13.24 -4.31
CA VAL A 821 -55.64 12.93 -3.66
C VAL A 821 -55.77 12.72 -2.14
N GLY A 822 -56.84 13.21 -1.50
CA GLY A 822 -57.09 13.11 -0.06
C GLY A 822 -56.51 14.29 0.76
N SER A 823 -57.15 14.63 1.89
CA SER A 823 -56.98 15.89 2.64
C SER A 823 -55.73 16.03 3.55
N ASP A 824 -54.77 15.10 3.53
CA ASP A 824 -53.71 15.02 4.56
C ASP A 824 -52.37 15.73 4.24
N HIS A 825 -52.27 16.57 3.20
CA HIS A 825 -50.95 16.94 2.63
C HIS A 825 -50.66 18.43 2.33
N LEU A 826 -51.09 19.38 3.17
CA LEU A 826 -50.59 20.77 3.13
C LEU A 826 -49.89 21.19 4.44
N VAL A 827 -48.58 21.45 4.39
CA VAL A 827 -47.76 22.15 5.40
C VAL A 827 -46.59 22.81 4.63
N ASN A 828 -46.18 24.09 4.71
CA ASN A 828 -46.51 25.28 5.52
C ASN A 828 -46.07 26.53 4.70
N ALA A 829 -46.88 27.59 4.68
CA ALA A 829 -46.38 28.96 4.46
C ALA A 829 -46.44 29.71 5.81
N GLY A 830 -45.27 29.95 6.43
CA GLY A 830 -45.13 30.65 7.72
C GLY A 830 -43.66 31.05 7.98
N PRO A 831 -43.39 32.15 8.72
CA PRO A 831 -42.17 32.94 8.58
C PRO A 831 -40.91 32.32 9.24
N LEU A 832 -39.75 32.67 8.67
CA LEU A 832 -38.40 32.16 9.00
C LEU A 832 -37.93 32.56 10.42
N PRO A 833 -37.23 31.66 11.16
CA PRO A 833 -36.52 32.03 12.38
C PRO A 833 -35.14 32.63 12.09
N GLU A 834 -34.79 33.67 12.86
CA GLU A 834 -33.46 34.27 12.94
C GLU A 834 -32.42 33.32 13.57
N GLY A 835 -31.19 33.38 13.07
CA GLY A 835 -29.97 33.06 13.82
C GLY A 835 -29.30 31.72 13.50
N ASP A 836 -28.29 31.75 12.65
CA ASP A 836 -26.92 31.45 13.07
C ASP A 836 -25.92 31.92 12.01
N ARG A 837 -24.87 32.62 12.47
CA ARG A 837 -23.80 33.25 11.68
C ARG A 837 -22.61 32.31 11.51
#